data_AF-A0A546XM16-F1
#
_entry.id   AF-A0A546XM16-F1
#
_cell.length_a   1.000
_cell.length_b   1.000
_cell.length_c   1.000
_cell.angle_alpha   90.00
_cell.angle_beta   90.00
_cell.angle_gamma   90.00
#
_symmetry.space_group_name_H-M   'P 1'
#
loop_
_entity.id
_entity.type
_entity.pdbx_description
1 polymer ?
#
loop_
_entity_poly.entity_id
_entity_poly.type
_entity_poly.pdbx_seq_one_letter_code
_entity_poly.pdbx_strand_id
1 'polypeptide(L)'
;MTNTGFHRNCSLTAMVIFTVAGTTSVSFADGECGPAVGGVVTCNDTSLNPYPNGITYVLNAANWIRLERGVTVDRIDGDGNRGVTLRLLNSPSTVDLDYGTSISTSGLNSDAVFVDSDSDISIISAADINVQIPSSDTGSAAGLSGSIRSGAGHANLDIFQRENSTITATGHMGRGVYGEHWGSGDALAITKGTITTQGENGQGIFLRILGSANPGQAHIIATEGATIQTSGFAADALLASNEALGSATIESGAFVTTSGAYAYGAISKIDDAANSQDATVTINKGGRITTQGDASHAIVTRTPGTGAAIVRLAPETAITTAGSLANGIKSSSGGDVVMIQDGKSTVHVTGDQSFGVDLTAENKSEGRFDGEIRSSGQFGIGISSYSSTSTSTVVVGREATVSGGWQPGLTEIGTTSERPASGILIGSATLSKLVNTGRIEAGSDRAVVDVGRFHPANGHLDVVNQGSLTGFVVYAGVDGNQFINGENGVFSIRHFADTDVDGLRDTKRVSVSDFGSNTSIFHNQVGATVHLSSVTGETNVDAGNYYQPKSATSPLDPNIYSLNRPGVVQGQLVNLGTFQNSGSIDLTGPTTGNTLLITGNATADSGAGNGVFLSDGGHLVLNAVANGGGASREPAESYADVLVVDSTRVASGPTKIRIARRESNGSSEDGNGILLVEVRNKDASGANVFSLVGDSRVGESESIVLGAYSYGLYHNGVGSDAADGNWYLRKASLAPTVPVYESYPQVLLEMAQLPDLSNSGRNRLWINPLEQHETTGRGGNLAGIDRCYAPEDVEFGATDGTHCTARSGFWVHLEGGRGRHALASSASEADYKYESSTFQVGVDGILLEGKHGTLMAERTSGAIKVLQRLVRSEAEAVSRAKVMVQAQH
;
A
#
# COMPACT_ATOMS: atom_id res chain seq x y z
N MET A 1 2.22 28.13 21.68
CA MET A 1 1.49 29.03 22.59
C MET A 1 0.31 28.26 23.15
N THR A 2 0.21 28.27 24.49
CA THR A 2 -0.81 27.66 25.37
C THR A 2 -1.17 26.19 25.13
N ASN A 3 -0.39 25.38 25.84
CA ASN A 3 -0.47 23.96 26.11
C ASN A 3 -1.37 23.74 27.34
N THR A 4 -2.43 22.94 27.24
CA THR A 4 -3.16 22.40 28.40
C THR A 4 -3.56 20.96 28.13
N GLY A 5 -2.67 20.04 28.52
CA GLY A 5 -2.95 18.61 28.58
C GLY A 5 -3.80 18.28 29.79
N PHE A 6 -4.92 17.57 29.56
CA PHE A 6 -5.70 16.90 30.58
C PHE A 6 -5.56 15.39 30.34
N HIS A 7 -4.58 14.77 30.98
CA HIS A 7 -4.57 13.33 31.19
C HIS A 7 -5.59 13.00 32.29
N ARG A 8 -6.68 12.31 31.94
CA ARG A 8 -7.52 11.62 32.92
C ARG A 8 -7.28 10.12 32.79
N ASN A 9 -6.48 9.60 33.72
CA ASN A 9 -6.47 8.18 34.07
C ASN A 9 -7.83 7.82 34.66
N CYS A 10 -8.66 7.07 33.94
CA CYS A 10 -9.82 6.37 34.50
C CYS A 10 -9.37 5.00 35.00
N SER A 11 -8.91 4.95 36.26
CA SER A 11 -8.93 3.74 37.07
C SER A 11 -10.35 3.64 37.64
N LEU A 12 -11.22 2.83 37.03
CA LEU A 12 -12.52 2.49 37.60
C LEU A 12 -12.34 1.29 38.54
N THR A 13 -11.82 1.55 39.74
CA THR A 13 -11.94 0.61 40.87
C THR A 13 -13.11 1.08 41.72
N ALA A 14 -14.33 0.83 41.25
CA ALA A 14 -15.53 1.00 42.08
C ALA A 14 -15.72 -0.30 42.88
N MET A 15 -15.02 -0.41 44.00
CA MET A 15 -15.32 -1.41 45.02
C MET A 15 -16.64 -0.98 45.68
N VAL A 16 -17.76 -1.56 45.23
CA VAL A 16 -19.07 -1.37 45.85
C VAL A 16 -19.06 -2.11 47.18
N ILE A 17 -18.78 -1.40 48.26
CA ILE A 17 -18.98 -1.89 49.62
C ILE A 17 -20.46 -1.65 49.97
N PHE A 18 -21.29 -2.67 49.80
CA PHE A 18 -22.64 -2.67 50.37
C PHE A 18 -22.53 -2.77 51.90
N THR A 19 -22.82 -1.67 52.60
CA THR A 19 -23.00 -1.69 54.06
C THR A 19 -24.50 -1.76 54.34
N VAL A 20 -25.08 -2.97 54.35
CA VAL A 20 -26.46 -3.19 54.79
C VAL A 20 -26.43 -3.58 56.27
N ALA A 21 -26.78 -2.63 57.14
CA ALA A 21 -27.02 -2.88 58.55
C ALA A 21 -28.45 -3.45 58.73
N GLY A 22 -28.59 -4.73 58.44
CA GLY A 22 -29.71 -5.59 58.85
C GLY A 22 -29.11 -6.91 59.28
N THR A 23 -29.67 -7.58 60.28
CA THR A 23 -29.17 -8.86 60.80
C THR A 23 -29.18 -9.93 59.71
N THR A 24 -28.12 -10.00 58.91
CA THR A 24 -27.91 -11.07 57.92
C THR A 24 -27.41 -12.29 58.68
N SER A 25 -28.18 -13.38 58.61
CA SER A 25 -27.67 -14.69 59.00
C SER A 25 -26.64 -15.11 57.95
N VAL A 26 -25.35 -14.93 58.26
CA VAL A 26 -24.27 -15.55 57.50
C VAL A 26 -24.25 -17.03 57.91
N SER A 27 -24.51 -17.93 56.97
CA SER A 27 -24.38 -19.37 57.21
C SER A 27 -22.99 -19.78 56.77
N PHE A 28 -22.14 -20.16 57.73
CA PHE A 28 -20.81 -20.70 57.46
C PHE A 28 -20.93 -22.19 57.16
N ALA A 29 -20.61 -22.61 55.94
CA ALA A 29 -20.71 -24.00 55.52
C ALA A 29 -19.54 -24.87 56.03
N ASP A 30 -18.48 -24.27 56.61
CA ASP A 30 -17.25 -24.97 56.98
C ASP A 30 -17.44 -26.04 58.07
N GLY A 31 -18.56 -25.98 58.82
CA GLY A 31 -18.94 -26.99 59.81
C GLY A 31 -19.88 -28.08 59.29
N GLU A 32 -20.40 -27.94 58.07
CA GLU A 32 -21.42 -28.85 57.53
C GLU A 32 -20.84 -30.21 57.12
N CYS A 33 -19.59 -30.24 56.67
CA CYS A 33 -18.96 -31.44 56.12
C CYS A 33 -18.07 -32.21 57.11
N GLY A 34 -18.23 -31.93 58.42
CA GLY A 34 -17.47 -32.58 59.49
C GLY A 34 -16.14 -31.89 59.82
N PRO A 35 -15.36 -32.45 60.77
CA PRO A 35 -14.13 -31.81 61.25
C PRO A 35 -13.03 -31.82 60.19
N ALA A 36 -12.25 -30.74 60.12
CA ALA A 36 -11.11 -30.63 59.23
C ALA A 36 -10.02 -31.69 59.54
N VAL A 37 -9.50 -32.35 58.51
CA VAL A 37 -8.36 -33.27 58.60
C VAL A 37 -7.18 -32.64 57.90
N GLY A 38 -6.11 -32.34 58.64
CA GLY A 38 -4.93 -31.66 58.08
C GLY A 38 -5.17 -30.21 57.62
N GLY A 39 -6.24 -29.57 58.11
CA GLY A 39 -6.62 -28.21 57.72
C GLY A 39 -7.52 -28.13 56.47
N VAL A 40 -7.99 -29.28 55.96
CA VAL A 40 -8.93 -29.39 54.83
C VAL A 40 -10.25 -29.99 55.31
N VAL A 41 -11.37 -29.43 54.86
CA VAL A 41 -12.72 -29.98 55.09
C VAL A 41 -13.21 -30.57 53.78
N THR A 42 -13.58 -31.85 53.75
CA THR A 42 -14.03 -32.53 52.52
C THR A 42 -15.50 -32.93 52.61
N CYS A 43 -16.33 -32.34 51.76
CA CYS A 43 -17.71 -32.71 51.52
C CYS A 43 -17.75 -33.77 50.42
N ASN A 44 -17.76 -35.06 50.77
CA ASN A 44 -17.87 -36.16 49.81
C ASN A 44 -19.08 -37.06 50.07
N ASP A 45 -19.36 -37.98 49.15
CA ASP A 45 -20.63 -38.73 49.15
C ASP A 45 -20.58 -39.99 50.02
N THR A 46 -19.69 -39.98 51.00
CA THR A 46 -19.54 -41.08 51.96
C THR A 46 -20.59 -40.97 53.08
N SER A 47 -20.95 -42.10 53.69
CA SER A 47 -21.91 -42.14 54.80
C SER A 47 -21.47 -41.38 56.06
N LEU A 48 -20.23 -40.86 56.08
CA LEU A 48 -19.67 -40.08 57.19
C LEU A 48 -19.89 -38.57 57.02
N ASN A 49 -20.31 -38.11 55.83
CA ASN A 49 -20.67 -36.72 55.57
C ASN A 49 -22.17 -36.49 55.86
N PRO A 50 -22.55 -35.50 56.69
CA PRO A 50 -23.96 -35.14 56.92
C PRO A 50 -24.68 -34.66 55.65
N TYR A 51 -23.93 -34.26 54.61
CA TYR A 51 -24.42 -33.74 53.34
C TYR A 51 -23.94 -34.61 52.16
N PRO A 52 -24.39 -35.88 52.07
CA PRO A 52 -23.98 -36.80 51.00
C PRO A 52 -24.58 -36.43 49.62
N ASN A 53 -25.32 -35.31 49.54
CA ASN A 53 -25.94 -34.75 48.34
C ASN A 53 -25.42 -33.33 48.01
N GLY A 54 -24.24 -32.96 48.52
CA GLY A 54 -23.66 -31.62 48.37
C GLY A 54 -24.28 -30.62 49.35
N ILE A 55 -23.79 -29.38 49.31
CA ILE A 55 -24.24 -28.30 50.20
C ILE A 55 -25.50 -27.69 49.58
N THR A 56 -26.67 -27.97 50.15
CA THR A 56 -27.96 -27.50 49.61
C THR A 56 -28.73 -26.72 50.65
N TYR A 57 -29.10 -25.49 50.29
CA TYR A 57 -29.98 -24.63 51.07
C TYR A 57 -31.23 -24.25 50.28
N VAL A 58 -32.39 -24.53 50.86
CA VAL A 58 -33.70 -24.04 50.40
C VAL A 58 -34.27 -23.18 51.51
N LEU A 59 -34.24 -21.86 51.34
CA LEU A 59 -34.49 -20.92 52.44
C LEU A 59 -35.56 -19.89 52.06
N ASN A 60 -36.19 -19.30 53.07
CA ASN A 60 -37.27 -18.32 52.92
C ASN A 60 -36.80 -16.87 53.16
N ALA A 61 -35.51 -16.65 53.41
CA ALA A 61 -34.94 -15.35 53.78
C ALA A 61 -33.55 -15.14 53.14
N ALA A 62 -33.07 -13.89 53.10
CA ALA A 62 -31.78 -13.51 52.54
C ALA A 62 -30.65 -14.28 53.21
N ASN A 63 -29.82 -14.96 52.41
CA ASN A 63 -28.69 -15.72 52.92
C ASN A 63 -27.44 -15.53 52.07
N TRP A 64 -26.34 -15.45 52.80
CA TRP A 64 -24.99 -15.46 52.28
C TRP A 64 -24.36 -16.81 52.63
N ILE A 65 -24.03 -17.60 51.62
CA ILE A 65 -23.19 -18.79 51.75
C ILE A 65 -21.76 -18.37 51.50
N ARG A 66 -20.87 -18.68 52.44
CA ARG A 66 -19.43 -18.54 52.24
C ARG A 66 -18.74 -19.89 52.45
N LEU A 67 -17.85 -20.23 51.53
CA LEU A 67 -16.94 -21.37 51.61
C LEU A 67 -15.53 -20.85 51.83
N GLU A 68 -14.93 -21.18 52.97
CA GLU A 68 -13.59 -20.69 53.32
C GLU A 68 -12.48 -21.52 52.68
N ARG A 69 -11.27 -20.97 52.74
CA ARG A 69 -10.06 -21.63 52.26
C ARG A 69 -9.89 -23.01 52.90
N GLY A 70 -9.62 -24.02 52.08
CA GLY A 70 -9.41 -25.40 52.53
C GLY A 70 -10.68 -26.25 52.51
N VAL A 71 -11.81 -25.73 52.03
CA VAL A 71 -12.99 -26.56 51.75
C VAL A 71 -12.86 -27.23 50.38
N THR A 72 -13.14 -28.54 50.33
CA THR A 72 -13.21 -29.36 49.13
C THR A 72 -14.59 -30.00 49.04
N VAL A 73 -15.33 -29.73 47.99
CA VAL A 73 -16.59 -30.41 47.68
C VAL A 73 -16.31 -31.39 46.54
N ASP A 74 -16.46 -32.68 46.77
CA ASP A 74 -16.15 -33.72 45.79
C ASP A 74 -17.32 -34.69 45.66
N ARG A 75 -18.05 -34.56 44.56
CA ARG A 75 -19.29 -35.29 44.31
C ARG A 75 -19.03 -36.44 43.35
N ILE A 76 -19.53 -37.64 43.68
CA ILE A 76 -19.48 -38.79 42.77
C ILE A 76 -20.42 -38.58 41.58
N ASP A 77 -20.16 -39.27 40.47
CA ASP A 77 -20.98 -39.22 39.26
C ASP A 77 -22.49 -39.46 39.53
N GLY A 78 -23.36 -38.60 38.98
CA GLY A 78 -24.81 -38.72 39.13
C GLY A 78 -25.62 -37.66 38.35
N ASP A 79 -26.89 -37.93 38.10
CA ASP A 79 -27.81 -36.98 37.46
C ASP A 79 -28.29 -35.89 38.43
N GLY A 80 -28.34 -34.64 37.97
CA GLY A 80 -28.68 -33.46 38.76
C GLY A 80 -27.66 -33.15 39.85
N ASN A 81 -26.41 -33.59 39.66
CA ASN A 81 -25.42 -33.56 40.72
C ASN A 81 -24.84 -32.15 40.94
N ARG A 82 -25.14 -31.57 42.10
CA ARG A 82 -24.76 -30.18 42.41
C ARG A 82 -23.85 -30.09 43.62
N GLY A 83 -22.77 -29.33 43.50
CA GLY A 83 -21.81 -29.13 44.58
C GLY A 83 -22.40 -28.21 45.66
N VAL A 84 -22.74 -26.99 45.27
CA VAL A 84 -23.39 -25.97 46.10
C VAL A 84 -24.68 -25.55 45.44
N THR A 85 -25.81 -25.69 46.15
CA THR A 85 -27.14 -25.27 45.69
C THR A 85 -27.75 -24.26 46.65
N LEU A 86 -28.17 -23.12 46.13
CA LEU A 86 -28.97 -22.13 46.86
C LEU A 86 -30.26 -21.83 46.09
N ARG A 87 -31.41 -22.11 46.70
CA ARG A 87 -32.72 -21.77 46.14
C ARG A 87 -33.49 -20.86 47.10
N LEU A 88 -33.84 -19.67 46.63
CA LEU A 88 -34.53 -18.63 47.40
C LEU A 88 -35.74 -18.12 46.63
N LEU A 89 -36.88 -17.89 47.30
CA LEU A 89 -38.11 -17.49 46.60
C LEU A 89 -38.38 -15.98 46.62
N ASN A 90 -37.75 -15.19 47.49
CA ASN A 90 -38.08 -13.76 47.65
C ASN A 90 -36.96 -12.94 48.33
N SER A 91 -35.69 -13.31 48.19
CA SER A 91 -34.61 -12.59 48.87
C SER A 91 -33.29 -12.63 48.10
N PRO A 92 -32.45 -11.58 48.23
CA PRO A 92 -31.12 -11.58 47.63
C PRO A 92 -30.30 -12.78 48.09
N SER A 93 -29.54 -13.32 47.14
CA SER A 93 -28.81 -14.59 47.26
C SER A 93 -27.34 -14.33 47.00
N THR A 94 -26.45 -14.70 47.92
CA THR A 94 -25.01 -14.55 47.69
C THR A 94 -24.27 -15.84 47.99
N VAL A 95 -23.43 -16.27 47.05
CA VAL A 95 -22.46 -17.36 47.22
C VAL A 95 -21.06 -16.78 47.04
N ASP A 96 -20.19 -16.87 48.05
CA ASP A 96 -18.79 -16.43 48.01
C ASP A 96 -17.86 -17.62 48.27
N LEU A 97 -17.11 -18.02 47.25
CA LEU A 97 -16.10 -19.08 47.34
C LEU A 97 -14.72 -18.44 47.48
N ASP A 98 -14.05 -18.67 48.60
CA ASP A 98 -12.75 -18.08 48.87
C ASP A 98 -11.61 -18.85 48.16
N TYR A 99 -10.45 -18.22 48.07
CA TYR A 99 -9.27 -18.82 47.47
C TYR A 99 -8.85 -20.10 48.21
N GLY A 100 -8.55 -21.16 47.44
CA GLY A 100 -8.21 -22.48 47.98
C GLY A 100 -9.45 -23.32 48.35
N THR A 101 -10.64 -22.89 47.94
CA THR A 101 -11.81 -23.76 47.84
C THR A 101 -11.71 -24.59 46.55
N SER A 102 -12.08 -25.87 46.59
CA SER A 102 -12.21 -26.69 45.38
C SER A 102 -13.58 -27.37 45.30
N ILE A 103 -14.15 -27.43 44.10
CA ILE A 103 -15.44 -28.08 43.84
C ILE A 103 -15.30 -28.98 42.62
N SER A 104 -15.56 -30.27 42.79
CA SER A 104 -15.59 -31.27 41.74
C SER A 104 -16.98 -31.90 41.67
N THR A 105 -17.60 -31.84 40.49
CA THR A 105 -18.89 -32.52 40.23
C THR A 105 -18.84 -33.29 38.92
N SER A 106 -19.60 -34.39 38.86
CA SER A 106 -19.70 -35.18 37.64
C SER A 106 -21.10 -35.74 37.44
N GLY A 107 -21.50 -35.85 36.17
CA GLY A 107 -22.72 -36.53 35.72
C GLY A 107 -23.64 -35.67 34.88
N LEU A 108 -24.83 -36.20 34.59
CA LEU A 108 -25.87 -35.49 33.85
C LEU A 108 -26.35 -34.27 34.64
N ASN A 109 -26.55 -33.12 33.98
CA ASN A 109 -27.10 -31.91 34.62
C ASN A 109 -26.31 -31.47 35.87
N SER A 110 -24.97 -31.62 35.83
CA SER A 110 -24.11 -31.37 36.98
C SER A 110 -23.66 -29.91 37.05
N ASP A 111 -23.85 -29.25 38.19
CA ASP A 111 -23.38 -27.87 38.41
C ASP A 111 -22.43 -27.84 39.62
N ALA A 112 -21.29 -27.16 39.54
CA ALA A 112 -20.48 -26.96 40.74
C ALA A 112 -21.16 -25.97 41.71
N VAL A 113 -21.67 -24.85 41.19
CA VAL A 113 -22.54 -23.92 41.92
C VAL A 113 -23.80 -23.64 41.13
N PHE A 114 -24.96 -23.81 41.78
CA PHE A 114 -26.27 -23.49 41.23
C PHE A 114 -27.05 -22.58 42.18
N VAL A 115 -27.36 -21.36 41.73
CA VAL A 115 -28.20 -20.41 42.45
C VAL A 115 -29.47 -20.11 41.65
N ASP A 116 -30.62 -20.23 42.30
CA ASP A 116 -31.95 -20.04 41.71
C ASP A 116 -32.77 -19.11 42.61
N SER A 117 -33.20 -17.96 42.08
CA SER A 117 -33.91 -16.95 42.87
C SER A 117 -34.91 -16.12 42.05
N ASP A 118 -35.91 -15.56 42.72
CA ASP A 118 -36.78 -14.52 42.16
C ASP A 118 -36.30 -13.09 42.54
N SER A 119 -35.17 -12.98 43.25
CA SER A 119 -34.52 -11.74 43.66
C SER A 119 -33.03 -11.75 43.23
N ASP A 120 -32.26 -10.74 43.62
CA ASP A 120 -30.88 -10.56 43.16
C ASP A 120 -30.01 -11.79 43.47
N ILE A 121 -29.19 -12.20 42.52
CA ILE A 121 -28.21 -13.29 42.65
C ILE A 121 -26.81 -12.70 42.51
N SER A 122 -25.93 -13.01 43.45
CA SER A 122 -24.51 -12.72 43.36
C SER A 122 -23.69 -13.99 43.61
N ILE A 123 -22.91 -14.41 42.63
CA ILE A 123 -21.98 -15.54 42.74
C ILE A 123 -20.56 -15.00 42.61
N ILE A 124 -19.74 -15.17 43.64
CA ILE A 124 -18.35 -14.71 43.67
C ILE A 124 -17.45 -15.92 43.88
N SER A 125 -16.50 -16.16 42.99
CA SER A 125 -15.64 -17.35 43.06
C SER A 125 -14.16 -17.03 42.90
N ALA A 126 -13.35 -17.44 43.88
CA ALA A 126 -11.90 -17.63 43.79
C ALA A 126 -11.53 -19.13 43.80
N ALA A 127 -12.51 -20.02 43.58
CA ALA A 127 -12.33 -21.47 43.72
C ALA A 127 -11.72 -22.11 42.47
N ASP A 128 -11.18 -23.31 42.67
CA ASP A 128 -10.84 -24.27 41.61
C ASP A 128 -12.04 -25.19 41.37
N ILE A 129 -12.62 -25.12 40.19
CA ILE A 129 -13.86 -25.80 39.83
C ILE A 129 -13.60 -26.78 38.69
N ASN A 130 -14.02 -28.02 38.88
CA ASN A 130 -13.99 -29.06 37.85
C ASN A 130 -15.38 -29.70 37.71
N VAL A 131 -15.92 -29.66 36.50
CA VAL A 131 -17.23 -30.24 36.19
C VAL A 131 -17.09 -31.15 34.98
N GLN A 132 -17.60 -32.38 35.08
CA GLN A 132 -17.45 -33.38 34.03
C GLN A 132 -18.76 -34.12 33.72
N ILE A 133 -19.23 -34.03 32.48
CA ILE A 133 -20.28 -34.90 31.96
C ILE A 133 -19.63 -36.11 31.28
N PRO A 134 -19.95 -37.35 31.68
CA PRO A 134 -19.46 -38.56 31.02
C PRO A 134 -19.81 -38.61 29.53
N SER A 135 -18.93 -39.18 28.70
CA SER A 135 -18.96 -39.08 27.23
C SER A 135 -20.17 -39.73 26.52
N SER A 136 -21.08 -40.41 27.22
CA SER A 136 -22.27 -41.05 26.64
C SER A 136 -23.53 -40.17 26.63
N ASP A 137 -23.44 -38.99 27.22
CA ASP A 137 -24.61 -38.30 27.78
C ASP A 137 -24.82 -36.91 27.17
N THR A 138 -26.06 -36.55 26.86
CA THR A 138 -26.46 -35.24 26.30
C THR A 138 -26.86 -34.22 27.38
N GLY A 139 -26.23 -34.30 28.56
CA GLY A 139 -26.51 -33.41 29.69
C GLY A 139 -26.06 -31.96 29.45
N SER A 140 -26.36 -31.10 30.41
CA SER A 140 -25.75 -29.76 30.55
C SER A 140 -24.93 -29.72 31.82
N ALA A 141 -23.88 -28.91 31.88
CA ALA A 141 -23.13 -28.74 33.12
C ALA A 141 -22.55 -27.35 33.21
N ALA A 142 -22.50 -26.78 34.42
CA ALA A 142 -21.94 -25.45 34.64
C ALA A 142 -20.98 -25.41 35.83
N GLY A 143 -19.87 -24.70 35.68
CA GLY A 143 -19.02 -24.34 36.82
C GLY A 143 -19.77 -23.41 37.78
N LEU A 144 -20.18 -22.24 37.28
CA LEU A 144 -21.01 -21.29 38.02
C LEU A 144 -22.32 -21.08 37.26
N SER A 145 -23.46 -21.31 37.92
CA SER A 145 -24.79 -21.15 37.34
C SER A 145 -25.69 -20.27 38.20
N GLY A 146 -26.26 -19.22 37.60
CA GLY A 146 -27.30 -18.38 38.20
C GLY A 146 -28.57 -18.34 37.34
N SER A 147 -29.73 -18.42 37.97
CA SER A 147 -31.03 -18.47 37.30
C SER A 147 -32.07 -17.58 38.00
N ILE A 148 -32.58 -16.57 37.30
CA ILE A 148 -33.72 -15.76 37.74
C ILE A 148 -34.97 -16.17 36.97
N ARG A 149 -36.00 -16.70 37.65
CA ARG A 149 -37.19 -17.30 36.99
C ARG A 149 -38.43 -16.41 36.96
N SER A 150 -38.50 -15.38 37.80
CA SER A 150 -39.67 -14.50 37.85
C SER A 150 -39.67 -13.48 36.72
N GLY A 151 -40.58 -13.66 35.75
CA GLY A 151 -40.82 -12.70 34.67
C GLY A 151 -41.34 -11.31 35.11
N ALA A 152 -41.76 -11.18 36.37
CA ALA A 152 -42.22 -9.91 36.95
C ALA A 152 -41.18 -9.25 37.88
N GLY A 153 -40.07 -9.92 38.19
CA GLY A 153 -39.03 -9.40 39.08
C GLY A 153 -38.14 -8.36 38.39
N HIS A 154 -37.58 -7.42 39.17
CA HIS A 154 -36.53 -6.48 38.76
C HIS A 154 -35.14 -6.92 39.24
N ALA A 155 -34.98 -8.22 39.50
CA ALA A 155 -33.76 -8.77 40.08
C ALA A 155 -32.57 -8.68 39.12
N ASN A 156 -31.35 -8.57 39.64
CA ASN A 156 -30.11 -8.65 38.86
C ASN A 156 -29.36 -9.96 39.11
N LEU A 157 -28.67 -10.45 38.08
CA LEU A 157 -27.78 -11.61 38.17
C LEU A 157 -26.32 -11.17 37.96
N ASP A 158 -25.52 -11.24 39.01
CA ASP A 158 -24.10 -10.93 39.00
C ASP A 158 -23.26 -12.19 39.25
N ILE A 159 -22.36 -12.52 38.32
CA ILE A 159 -21.37 -13.61 38.48
C ILE A 159 -19.95 -13.05 38.33
N PHE A 160 -19.14 -13.15 39.39
CA PHE A 160 -17.78 -12.62 39.47
C PHE A 160 -16.75 -13.72 39.72
N GLN A 161 -15.97 -14.06 38.70
CA GLN A 161 -14.80 -14.93 38.83
C GLN A 161 -13.55 -14.09 39.13
N ARG A 162 -12.98 -14.29 40.33
CA ARG A 162 -11.75 -13.63 40.81
C ARG A 162 -10.51 -14.14 40.07
N GLU A 163 -9.44 -13.36 40.19
CA GLU A 163 -8.10 -13.76 39.74
C GLU A 163 -7.67 -15.06 40.45
N ASN A 164 -6.92 -15.92 39.75
CA ASN A 164 -6.50 -17.26 40.18
C ASN A 164 -7.60 -18.32 40.31
N SER A 165 -8.88 -17.99 40.15
CA SER A 165 -9.92 -19.02 40.01
C SER A 165 -9.72 -19.78 38.70
N THR A 166 -9.84 -21.10 38.77
CA THR A 166 -9.87 -21.97 37.59
C THR A 166 -11.25 -22.63 37.48
N ILE A 167 -11.81 -22.66 36.27
CA ILE A 167 -13.06 -23.36 35.98
C ILE A 167 -12.80 -24.27 34.78
N THR A 168 -12.97 -25.58 34.97
CA THR A 168 -12.93 -26.58 33.91
C THR A 168 -14.30 -27.22 33.78
N ALA A 169 -14.90 -27.18 32.59
CA ALA A 169 -16.18 -27.85 32.30
C ALA A 169 -16.05 -28.72 31.05
N THR A 170 -16.25 -30.03 31.20
CA THR A 170 -16.08 -30.99 30.10
C THR A 170 -17.35 -31.78 29.82
N GLY A 171 -17.53 -32.15 28.55
CA GLY A 171 -18.69 -32.88 28.03
C GLY A 171 -19.64 -32.02 27.20
N HIS A 172 -20.73 -32.63 26.70
CA HIS A 172 -21.72 -31.94 25.87
C HIS A 172 -22.36 -30.77 26.63
N MET A 173 -22.44 -29.57 26.05
CA MET A 173 -22.93 -28.35 26.72
C MET A 173 -22.24 -28.05 28.06
N GLY A 174 -20.93 -28.35 28.18
CA GLY A 174 -20.13 -27.93 29.32
C GLY A 174 -19.91 -26.41 29.34
N ARG A 175 -20.37 -25.73 30.39
CA ARG A 175 -20.32 -24.28 30.57
C ARG A 175 -19.38 -23.89 31.70
N GLY A 176 -18.53 -22.88 31.50
CA GLY A 176 -17.73 -22.31 32.58
C GLY A 176 -18.61 -21.48 33.52
N VAL A 177 -19.14 -20.38 32.98
CA VAL A 177 -20.08 -19.49 33.65
C VAL A 177 -21.39 -19.44 32.85
N TYR A 178 -22.51 -19.64 33.52
CA TYR A 178 -23.83 -19.62 32.92
C TYR A 178 -24.80 -18.75 33.73
N GLY A 179 -25.49 -17.86 33.02
CA GLY A 179 -26.53 -17.02 33.60
C GLY A 179 -27.79 -17.00 32.74
N GLU A 180 -28.92 -17.28 33.36
CA GLU A 180 -30.24 -17.20 32.73
C GLU A 180 -31.15 -16.24 33.51
N HIS A 181 -31.79 -15.32 32.79
CA HIS A 181 -32.60 -14.27 33.41
C HIS A 181 -33.93 -14.07 32.68
N TRP A 182 -35.04 -14.36 33.37
CA TRP A 182 -36.40 -14.21 32.85
C TRP A 182 -37.08 -12.90 33.29
N GLY A 183 -36.54 -12.19 34.29
CA GLY A 183 -37.09 -10.97 34.86
C GLY A 183 -36.49 -9.69 34.28
N SER A 184 -37.06 -8.53 34.56
CA SER A 184 -36.73 -7.25 33.92
C SER A 184 -35.37 -6.59 34.26
N GLY A 185 -34.48 -7.26 34.98
CA GLY A 185 -33.16 -6.74 35.39
C GLY A 185 -32.01 -7.29 34.56
N ASP A 186 -30.79 -6.91 34.92
CA ASP A 186 -29.59 -7.20 34.11
C ASP A 186 -28.93 -8.53 34.50
N ALA A 187 -28.20 -9.13 33.56
CA ALA A 187 -27.27 -10.23 33.80
C ALA A 187 -25.84 -9.78 33.47
N LEU A 188 -24.96 -9.85 34.46
CA LEU A 188 -23.56 -9.45 34.37
C LEU A 188 -22.64 -10.61 34.76
N ALA A 189 -21.67 -10.91 33.89
CA ALA A 189 -20.59 -11.84 34.20
C ALA A 189 -19.24 -11.14 34.03
N ILE A 190 -18.42 -11.17 35.08
CA ILE A 190 -17.06 -10.64 35.06
C ILE A 190 -16.08 -11.77 35.34
N THR A 191 -15.11 -11.99 34.45
CA THR A 191 -14.02 -12.95 34.69
C THR A 191 -12.66 -12.29 34.70
N LYS A 192 -11.84 -12.71 35.67
CA LYS A 192 -10.41 -12.42 35.78
C LYS A 192 -9.56 -13.70 35.84
N GLY A 193 -10.20 -14.87 35.79
CA GLY A 193 -9.58 -16.17 36.02
C GLY A 193 -9.30 -16.94 34.74
N THR A 194 -9.13 -18.25 34.88
CA THR A 194 -9.03 -19.18 33.75
C THR A 194 -10.32 -19.97 33.61
N ILE A 195 -10.85 -20.05 32.39
CA ILE A 195 -11.98 -20.91 32.03
C ILE A 195 -11.55 -21.84 30.90
N THR A 196 -11.74 -23.14 31.08
CA THR A 196 -11.51 -24.16 30.05
C THR A 196 -12.79 -24.96 29.85
N THR A 197 -13.32 -24.98 28.62
CA THR A 197 -14.43 -25.88 28.28
C THR A 197 -14.10 -26.79 27.10
N GLN A 198 -14.59 -28.02 27.18
CA GLN A 198 -14.32 -29.03 26.16
C GLN A 198 -15.55 -29.89 25.91
N GLY A 199 -15.99 -29.99 24.66
CA GLY A 199 -17.11 -30.80 24.23
C GLY A 199 -17.97 -30.08 23.20
N GLU A 200 -18.87 -30.82 22.57
CA GLU A 200 -19.87 -30.25 21.66
C GLU A 200 -20.73 -29.21 22.40
N ASN A 201 -20.94 -28.05 21.78
CA ASN A 201 -21.63 -26.89 22.38
C ASN A 201 -21.00 -26.40 23.70
N GLY A 202 -19.68 -26.59 23.90
CA GLY A 202 -18.96 -26.12 25.08
C GLY A 202 -18.87 -24.59 25.13
N GLN A 203 -19.20 -23.97 26.27
CA GLN A 203 -19.32 -22.51 26.38
C GLN A 203 -18.47 -21.95 27.52
N GLY A 204 -17.60 -20.97 27.26
CA GLY A 204 -16.79 -20.33 28.31
C GLY A 204 -17.68 -19.55 29.27
N ILE A 205 -18.32 -18.49 28.75
CA ILE A 205 -19.31 -17.68 29.44
C ILE A 205 -20.55 -17.56 28.57
N PHE A 206 -21.71 -17.92 29.11
CA PHE A 206 -23.00 -17.75 28.43
C PHE A 206 -23.99 -17.01 29.34
N LEU A 207 -24.39 -15.80 28.91
CA LEU A 207 -25.49 -15.06 29.51
C LEU A 207 -26.68 -15.00 28.55
N ARG A 208 -27.87 -15.26 29.11
CA ARG A 208 -29.11 -15.32 28.35
C ARG A 208 -30.22 -14.53 29.05
N ILE A 209 -30.71 -13.48 28.38
CA ILE A 209 -31.91 -12.74 28.77
C ILE A 209 -33.12 -13.28 28.01
N LEU A 210 -34.19 -13.57 28.75
CA LEU A 210 -35.43 -14.18 28.29
C LEU A 210 -36.65 -13.34 28.69
N GLY A 211 -37.79 -13.65 28.08
CA GLY A 211 -39.08 -13.01 28.35
C GLY A 211 -39.33 -11.82 27.41
N SER A 212 -40.38 -11.90 26.59
CA SER A 212 -40.63 -11.02 25.43
C SER A 212 -40.77 -9.51 25.71
N ALA A 213 -40.77 -9.08 26.97
CA ALA A 213 -40.87 -7.67 27.36
C ALA A 213 -39.72 -7.23 28.28
N ASN A 214 -38.71 -8.07 28.44
CA ASN A 214 -37.59 -7.83 29.35
C ASN A 214 -36.61 -6.80 28.76
N PRO A 215 -36.39 -5.63 29.40
CA PRO A 215 -35.44 -4.63 28.94
C PRO A 215 -34.00 -4.87 29.43
N GLY A 216 -33.77 -5.92 30.23
CA GLY A 216 -32.50 -6.22 30.87
C GLY A 216 -31.38 -6.52 29.88
N GLN A 217 -30.15 -6.18 30.26
CA GLN A 217 -28.95 -6.36 29.46
C GLN A 217 -28.24 -7.70 29.76
N ALA A 218 -27.73 -8.37 28.73
CA ALA A 218 -26.67 -9.38 28.88
C ALA A 218 -25.31 -8.70 28.74
N HIS A 219 -24.51 -8.64 29.81
CA HIS A 219 -23.19 -7.99 29.80
C HIS A 219 -22.09 -8.93 30.26
N ILE A 220 -21.11 -9.20 29.39
CA ILE A 220 -19.92 -9.98 29.72
C ILE A 220 -18.69 -9.08 29.72
N ILE A 221 -17.89 -9.15 30.79
CA ILE A 221 -16.61 -8.47 30.93
C ILE A 221 -15.51 -9.51 31.20
N ALA A 222 -14.70 -9.82 30.19
CA ALA A 222 -13.50 -10.62 30.35
C ALA A 222 -12.29 -9.70 30.48
N THR A 223 -11.73 -9.56 31.69
CA THR A 223 -10.71 -8.54 31.95
C THR A 223 -9.36 -8.89 31.33
N GLU A 224 -8.47 -7.89 31.26
CA GLU A 224 -7.06 -8.13 30.97
C GLU A 224 -6.49 -9.22 31.91
N GLY A 225 -5.73 -10.16 31.35
CA GLY A 225 -5.14 -11.30 32.07
C GLY A 225 -6.04 -12.54 32.19
N ALA A 226 -7.36 -12.42 31.97
CA ALA A 226 -8.23 -13.59 31.92
C ALA A 226 -7.88 -14.50 30.72
N THR A 227 -8.01 -15.81 30.89
CA THR A 227 -7.76 -16.80 29.83
C THR A 227 -8.98 -17.69 29.65
N ILE A 228 -9.49 -17.77 28.43
CA ILE A 228 -10.69 -18.55 28.11
C ILE A 228 -10.36 -19.46 26.93
N GLN A 229 -10.48 -20.77 27.15
CA GLN A 229 -10.22 -21.79 26.15
C GLN A 229 -11.47 -22.64 25.97
N THR A 230 -11.98 -22.73 24.74
CA THR A 230 -13.11 -23.61 24.42
C THR A 230 -12.76 -24.51 23.24
N SER A 231 -13.23 -25.76 23.27
CA SER A 231 -12.94 -26.72 22.22
C SER A 231 -14.11 -27.68 21.99
N GLY A 232 -14.39 -27.98 20.73
CA GLY A 232 -15.49 -28.87 20.32
C GLY A 232 -16.31 -28.28 19.17
N PHE A 233 -17.20 -29.09 18.61
CA PHE A 233 -18.16 -28.62 17.61
C PHE A 233 -19.06 -27.54 18.22
N ALA A 234 -19.23 -26.40 17.53
CA ALA A 234 -20.03 -25.26 17.99
C ALA A 234 -19.65 -24.75 19.39
N ALA A 235 -18.35 -24.70 19.71
CA ALA A 235 -17.86 -24.19 20.99
C ALA A 235 -17.75 -22.65 20.99
N ASP A 236 -18.27 -22.00 22.04
CA ASP A 236 -18.33 -20.53 22.16
C ASP A 236 -17.54 -20.06 23.37
N ALA A 237 -16.58 -19.14 23.23
CA ALA A 237 -15.89 -18.63 24.42
C ALA A 237 -16.71 -17.60 25.19
N LEU A 238 -17.25 -16.58 24.51
CA LEU A 238 -18.05 -15.52 25.11
C LEU A 238 -19.37 -15.40 24.35
N LEU A 239 -20.51 -15.64 25.01
CA LEU A 239 -21.84 -15.56 24.39
C LEU A 239 -22.78 -14.71 25.25
N ALA A 240 -23.09 -13.51 24.78
CA ALA A 240 -24.13 -12.66 25.35
C ALA A 240 -25.36 -12.69 24.42
N SER A 241 -26.49 -13.22 24.92
CA SER A 241 -27.71 -13.41 24.14
C SER A 241 -28.89 -12.69 24.78
N ASN A 242 -29.63 -11.92 23.99
CA ASN A 242 -30.87 -11.27 24.40
C ASN A 242 -32.03 -11.70 23.47
N GLU A 243 -32.96 -12.48 24.02
CA GLU A 243 -34.18 -12.94 23.33
C GLU A 243 -35.39 -12.06 23.66
N ALA A 244 -35.14 -10.85 24.17
CA ALA A 244 -36.13 -9.90 24.65
C ALA A 244 -35.89 -8.50 24.05
N LEU A 245 -36.10 -7.43 24.82
CA LEU A 245 -36.05 -6.03 24.38
C LEU A 245 -34.83 -5.26 24.91
N GLY A 246 -33.86 -5.94 25.50
CA GLY A 246 -32.64 -5.35 26.04
C GLY A 246 -31.43 -5.47 25.12
N SER A 247 -30.28 -4.96 25.55
CA SER A 247 -29.02 -5.03 24.79
C SER A 247 -28.22 -6.30 25.09
N ALA A 248 -27.25 -6.59 24.23
CA ALA A 248 -26.23 -7.62 24.44
C ALA A 248 -24.84 -7.00 24.26
N THR A 249 -23.96 -7.13 25.27
CA THR A 249 -22.66 -6.44 25.31
C THR A 249 -21.56 -7.38 25.76
N ILE A 250 -20.45 -7.39 25.03
CA ILE A 250 -19.19 -8.05 25.43
C ILE A 250 -18.06 -7.04 25.45
N GLU A 251 -17.30 -7.02 26.53
CA GLU A 251 -16.03 -6.32 26.67
C GLU A 251 -14.93 -7.32 27.00
N SER A 252 -13.86 -7.39 26.20
CA SER A 252 -12.79 -8.36 26.41
C SER A 252 -11.41 -7.75 26.27
N GLY A 253 -10.62 -7.78 27.35
CA GLY A 253 -9.16 -7.65 27.33
C GLY A 253 -8.46 -9.01 27.47
N ALA A 254 -9.21 -10.12 27.41
CA ALA A 254 -8.73 -11.46 27.71
C ALA A 254 -7.97 -12.11 26.55
N PHE A 255 -7.31 -13.23 26.86
CA PHE A 255 -6.80 -14.19 25.87
C PHE A 255 -7.85 -15.27 25.64
N VAL A 256 -8.49 -15.23 24.47
CA VAL A 256 -9.54 -16.17 24.07
C VAL A 256 -9.00 -17.11 23.00
N THR A 257 -9.16 -18.42 23.20
CA THR A 257 -8.84 -19.44 22.18
C THR A 257 -10.03 -20.36 22.01
N THR A 258 -10.53 -20.52 20.78
CA THR A 258 -11.64 -21.40 20.46
C THR A 258 -11.29 -22.34 19.30
N SER A 259 -11.70 -23.61 19.40
CA SER A 259 -11.36 -24.61 18.39
C SER A 259 -12.50 -25.58 18.11
N GLY A 260 -12.68 -25.95 16.84
CA GLY A 260 -13.73 -26.83 16.35
C GLY A 260 -14.55 -26.19 15.22
N ALA A 261 -15.21 -27.03 14.42
CA ALA A 261 -16.11 -26.51 13.37
C ALA A 261 -17.26 -25.71 14.01
N TYR A 262 -17.64 -24.59 13.39
CA TYR A 262 -18.62 -23.64 13.90
C TYR A 262 -18.28 -23.04 15.29
N ALA A 263 -17.01 -23.06 15.71
CA ALA A 263 -16.61 -22.43 16.97
C ALA A 263 -16.54 -20.91 16.86
N TYR A 264 -16.83 -20.22 17.97
CA TYR A 264 -16.87 -18.76 18.01
C TYR A 264 -16.11 -18.16 19.20
N GLY A 265 -15.32 -17.11 18.94
CA GLY A 265 -14.56 -16.42 20.00
C GLY A 265 -15.46 -15.55 20.89
N ALA A 266 -16.19 -14.61 20.29
CA ALA A 266 -17.14 -13.76 20.98
C ALA A 266 -18.40 -13.53 20.16
N ILE A 267 -19.57 -13.73 20.76
CA ILE A 267 -20.88 -13.57 20.14
C ILE A 267 -21.74 -12.64 20.99
N SER A 268 -22.08 -11.47 20.45
CA SER A 268 -23.16 -10.64 20.98
C SER A 268 -24.37 -10.74 20.05
N LYS A 269 -25.50 -11.21 20.59
CA LYS A 269 -26.67 -11.56 19.78
C LYS A 269 -27.96 -11.08 20.41
N ILE A 270 -28.78 -10.45 19.59
CA ILE A 270 -30.19 -10.19 19.84
C ILE A 270 -30.99 -11.08 18.89
N ASP A 271 -32.04 -11.73 19.38
CA ASP A 271 -32.87 -12.67 18.61
C ASP A 271 -34.25 -12.12 18.24
N ASP A 272 -34.76 -11.13 18.96
CA ASP A 272 -36.06 -10.53 18.70
C ASP A 272 -35.95 -9.42 17.64
N ALA A 273 -36.70 -9.56 16.54
CA ALA A 273 -36.75 -8.54 15.48
C ALA A 273 -37.49 -7.26 15.90
N ALA A 274 -38.28 -7.30 16.98
CA ALA A 274 -38.90 -6.11 17.57
C ALA A 274 -37.93 -5.31 18.45
N ASN A 275 -36.75 -5.86 18.76
CA ASN A 275 -35.78 -5.21 19.62
C ASN A 275 -35.01 -4.10 18.87
N SER A 276 -34.97 -2.92 19.47
CA SER A 276 -34.29 -1.73 18.93
C SER A 276 -32.96 -1.39 19.61
N GLN A 277 -32.48 -2.26 20.51
CA GLN A 277 -31.21 -2.11 21.23
C GLN A 277 -30.04 -2.69 20.44
N ASP A 278 -28.84 -2.32 20.87
CA ASP A 278 -27.61 -2.66 20.18
C ASP A 278 -27.03 -4.01 20.64
N ALA A 279 -26.42 -4.72 19.71
CA ALA A 279 -25.54 -5.86 19.96
C ALA A 279 -24.09 -5.41 19.79
N THR A 280 -23.32 -5.35 20.90
CA THR A 280 -21.97 -4.76 20.93
C THR A 280 -20.89 -5.75 21.36
N VAL A 281 -19.75 -5.73 20.67
CA VAL A 281 -18.49 -6.36 21.10
C VAL A 281 -17.37 -5.32 21.08
N THR A 282 -16.68 -5.14 22.19
CA THR A 282 -15.48 -4.30 22.32
C THR A 282 -14.30 -5.14 22.78
N ILE A 283 -13.24 -5.19 21.97
CA ILE A 283 -11.97 -5.79 22.37
C ILE A 283 -11.05 -4.67 22.86
N ASN A 284 -10.78 -4.70 24.16
CA ASN A 284 -9.95 -3.74 24.86
C ASN A 284 -8.47 -3.95 24.52
N LYS A 285 -7.66 -2.92 24.78
CA LYS A 285 -6.24 -2.89 24.46
C LYS A 285 -5.54 -4.20 24.89
N GLY A 286 -4.77 -4.79 23.98
CA GLY A 286 -4.01 -6.02 24.22
C GLY A 286 -4.81 -7.33 24.19
N GLY A 287 -6.15 -7.25 24.12
CA GLY A 287 -7.01 -8.43 24.00
C GLY A 287 -6.73 -9.22 22.73
N ARG A 288 -6.83 -10.56 22.84
CA ARG A 288 -6.57 -11.48 21.73
C ARG A 288 -7.65 -12.53 21.60
N ILE A 289 -8.08 -12.77 20.38
CA ILE A 289 -9.02 -13.86 20.05
C ILE A 289 -8.39 -14.70 18.95
N THR A 290 -8.20 -15.99 19.23
CA THR A 290 -7.76 -16.99 18.25
C THR A 290 -8.85 -18.02 18.08
N THR A 291 -9.29 -18.25 16.84
CA THR A 291 -10.38 -19.19 16.53
C THR A 291 -9.97 -20.11 15.39
N GLN A 292 -10.23 -21.41 15.52
CA GLN A 292 -9.85 -22.40 14.51
C GLN A 292 -10.98 -23.41 14.24
N GLY A 293 -11.26 -23.65 12.96
CA GLY A 293 -12.21 -24.65 12.48
C GLY A 293 -13.01 -24.15 11.28
N ASP A 294 -13.56 -25.06 10.49
CA ASP A 294 -14.41 -24.67 9.36
C ASP A 294 -15.68 -23.95 9.86
N ALA A 295 -16.09 -22.92 9.13
CA ALA A 295 -17.19 -22.01 9.46
C ALA A 295 -17.08 -21.37 10.86
N SER A 296 -15.87 -21.30 11.42
CA SER A 296 -15.61 -20.65 12.72
C SER A 296 -15.44 -19.14 12.56
N HIS A 297 -15.85 -18.36 13.55
CA HIS A 297 -15.72 -16.89 13.50
C HIS A 297 -15.15 -16.33 14.80
N ALA A 298 -14.18 -15.43 14.75
CA ALA A 298 -13.62 -14.88 16.00
C ALA A 298 -14.60 -13.93 16.70
N ILE A 299 -15.25 -13.01 15.97
CA ILE A 299 -16.24 -12.09 16.52
C ILE A 299 -17.52 -12.13 15.69
N VAL A 300 -18.66 -12.27 16.37
CA VAL A 300 -19.99 -12.22 15.77
C VAL A 300 -20.86 -11.21 16.51
N THR A 301 -21.45 -10.28 15.77
CA THR A 301 -22.52 -9.40 16.26
C THR A 301 -23.75 -9.56 15.39
N ARG A 302 -24.91 -9.80 16.00
CA ARG A 302 -26.16 -10.01 15.25
C ARG A 302 -27.35 -9.39 15.96
N THR A 303 -28.15 -8.63 15.22
CA THR A 303 -29.49 -8.22 15.64
C THR A 303 -30.44 -8.21 14.45
N PRO A 304 -31.58 -8.93 14.46
CA PRO A 304 -32.58 -8.85 13.39
C PRO A 304 -33.47 -7.61 13.51
N GLY A 305 -33.40 -6.88 14.62
CA GLY A 305 -34.18 -5.66 14.82
C GLY A 305 -33.46 -4.39 14.35
N THR A 306 -34.01 -3.23 14.70
CA THR A 306 -33.54 -1.93 14.18
C THR A 306 -32.33 -1.34 14.91
N GLY A 307 -31.88 -1.99 15.99
CA GLY A 307 -30.68 -1.57 16.73
C GLY A 307 -29.40 -1.80 15.92
N ALA A 308 -28.27 -1.28 16.39
CA ALA A 308 -27.00 -1.42 15.71
C ALA A 308 -26.26 -2.71 16.12
N ALA A 309 -25.53 -3.30 15.17
CA ALA A 309 -24.51 -4.30 15.46
C ALA A 309 -23.12 -3.62 15.42
N ILE A 310 -22.46 -3.55 16.58
CA ILE A 310 -21.28 -2.69 16.79
C ILE A 310 -20.08 -3.53 17.21
N VAL A 311 -18.96 -3.40 16.48
CA VAL A 311 -17.67 -3.97 16.86
C VAL A 311 -16.61 -2.87 16.99
N ARG A 312 -15.86 -2.91 18.08
CA ARG A 312 -14.74 -2.00 18.35
C ARG A 312 -13.47 -2.76 18.70
N LEU A 313 -12.38 -2.50 17.98
CA LEU A 313 -11.06 -3.01 18.29
C LEU A 313 -10.15 -1.86 18.73
N ALA A 314 -9.73 -1.88 19.99
CA ALA A 314 -8.72 -0.96 20.51
C ALA A 314 -7.33 -1.25 19.91
N PRO A 315 -6.35 -0.36 20.09
CA PRO A 315 -4.97 -0.60 19.63
C PRO A 315 -4.37 -1.87 20.24
N GLU A 316 -3.40 -2.46 19.55
CA GLU A 316 -2.64 -3.65 20.02
C GLU A 316 -3.51 -4.90 20.24
N THR A 317 -4.73 -4.92 19.72
CA THR A 317 -5.58 -6.12 19.69
C THR A 317 -5.18 -7.05 18.54
N ALA A 318 -5.37 -8.35 18.72
CA ALA A 318 -5.05 -9.35 17.71
C ALA A 318 -6.18 -10.37 17.55
N ILE A 319 -6.76 -10.41 16.35
CA ILE A 319 -7.79 -11.37 15.96
C ILE A 319 -7.19 -12.30 14.92
N THR A 320 -7.19 -13.60 15.21
CA THR A 320 -6.66 -14.63 14.30
C THR A 320 -7.70 -15.71 14.10
N THR A 321 -8.03 -16.02 12.85
CA THR A 321 -9.04 -17.03 12.51
C THR A 321 -8.55 -17.95 11.40
N ALA A 322 -8.77 -19.25 11.54
CA ALA A 322 -8.35 -20.25 10.55
C ALA A 322 -9.44 -21.27 10.27
N GLY A 323 -9.77 -21.48 9.00
CA GLY A 323 -10.73 -22.49 8.55
C GLY A 323 -11.48 -22.05 7.29
N SER A 324 -12.04 -23.01 6.56
CA SER A 324 -12.85 -22.71 5.39
C SER A 324 -14.10 -21.95 5.82
N LEU A 325 -14.53 -20.92 5.07
CA LEU A 325 -15.68 -20.06 5.39
C LEU A 325 -15.55 -19.30 6.73
N ALA A 326 -14.34 -19.23 7.27
CA ALA A 326 -14.11 -18.56 8.54
C ALA A 326 -14.09 -17.03 8.39
N ASN A 327 -14.47 -16.33 9.45
CA ASN A 327 -14.48 -14.87 9.48
C ASN A 327 -13.74 -14.34 10.70
N GLY A 328 -12.89 -13.32 10.50
CA GLY A 328 -12.33 -12.59 11.63
C GLY A 328 -13.45 -11.88 12.40
N ILE A 329 -14.23 -11.09 11.67
CA ILE A 329 -15.40 -10.39 12.20
C ILE A 329 -16.58 -10.60 11.26
N LYS A 330 -17.72 -10.99 11.81
CA LYS A 330 -19.00 -11.07 11.10
C LYS A 330 -20.06 -10.27 11.84
N SER A 331 -20.56 -9.21 11.23
CA SER A 331 -21.57 -8.34 11.82
C SER A 331 -22.80 -8.23 10.92
N SER A 332 -23.99 -8.43 11.51
CA SER A 332 -25.26 -8.34 10.80
C SER A 332 -26.33 -7.59 11.59
N SER A 333 -27.05 -6.69 10.93
CA SER A 333 -28.14 -5.94 11.56
C SER A 333 -29.34 -5.70 10.63
N GLY A 334 -30.57 -5.77 11.16
CA GLY A 334 -31.79 -5.21 10.54
C GLY A 334 -31.86 -3.68 10.63
N GLY A 335 -30.94 -3.06 11.37
CA GLY A 335 -30.66 -1.62 11.39
C GLY A 335 -29.27 -1.34 10.82
N ASP A 336 -28.42 -0.72 11.63
CA ASP A 336 -27.08 -0.29 11.23
C ASP A 336 -26.00 -1.31 11.64
N VAL A 337 -24.90 -1.36 10.89
CA VAL A 337 -23.67 -2.06 11.26
C VAL A 337 -22.53 -1.05 11.36
N VAL A 338 -21.83 -1.05 12.49
CA VAL A 338 -20.69 -0.17 12.75
C VAL A 338 -19.46 -0.97 13.16
N MET A 339 -18.36 -0.79 12.43
CA MET A 339 -17.07 -1.37 12.74
C MET A 339 -16.02 -0.27 12.90
N ILE A 340 -15.33 -0.26 14.03
CA ILE A 340 -14.22 0.67 14.31
C ILE A 340 -13.00 -0.13 14.72
N GLN A 341 -11.94 -0.01 13.94
CA GLN A 341 -10.65 -0.63 14.20
C GLN A 341 -9.60 0.46 14.38
N ASP A 342 -9.06 0.60 15.59
CA ASP A 342 -7.97 1.54 15.87
C ASP A 342 -6.60 1.02 15.36
N GLY A 343 -5.66 1.94 15.19
CA GLY A 343 -4.32 1.63 14.67
C GLY A 343 -3.56 0.56 15.48
N LYS A 344 -2.70 -0.19 14.79
CA LYS A 344 -1.90 -1.33 15.31
C LYS A 344 -2.69 -2.56 15.76
N SER A 345 -4.01 -2.56 15.65
CA SER A 345 -4.79 -3.80 15.76
C SER A 345 -4.64 -4.63 14.49
N THR A 346 -4.83 -5.95 14.61
CA THR A 346 -4.67 -6.91 13.51
C THR A 346 -5.87 -7.84 13.41
N VAL A 347 -6.33 -8.12 12.19
CA VAL A 347 -7.32 -9.14 11.86
C VAL A 347 -6.76 -10.02 10.76
N HIS A 348 -6.35 -11.24 11.12
CA HIS A 348 -5.72 -12.18 10.20
C HIS A 348 -6.57 -13.44 10.05
N VAL A 349 -6.92 -13.75 8.80
CA VAL A 349 -7.81 -14.86 8.47
C VAL A 349 -7.18 -15.74 7.38
N THR A 350 -7.29 -17.04 7.58
CA THR A 350 -6.80 -18.08 6.66
C THR A 350 -7.89 -19.13 6.42
N GLY A 351 -7.85 -19.77 5.25
CA GLY A 351 -8.83 -20.76 4.83
C GLY A 351 -9.66 -20.30 3.64
N ASP A 352 -10.22 -21.26 2.91
CA ASP A 352 -10.91 -20.96 1.66
C ASP A 352 -12.21 -20.21 1.90
N GLN A 353 -12.51 -19.24 1.04
CA GLN A 353 -13.72 -18.41 1.07
C GLN A 353 -13.89 -17.67 2.41
N SER A 354 -12.78 -17.29 3.04
CA SER A 354 -12.76 -16.60 4.33
C SER A 354 -12.83 -15.07 4.19
N PHE A 355 -13.36 -14.39 5.21
CA PHE A 355 -13.41 -12.93 5.23
C PHE A 355 -12.65 -12.37 6.42
N GLY A 356 -11.86 -11.31 6.20
CA GLY A 356 -11.28 -10.55 7.31
C GLY A 356 -12.39 -9.91 8.14
N VAL A 357 -13.22 -9.12 7.47
CA VAL A 357 -14.40 -8.45 8.03
C VAL A 357 -15.57 -8.60 7.07
N ASP A 358 -16.73 -9.02 7.57
CA ASP A 358 -18.00 -9.10 6.84
C ASP A 358 -19.09 -8.28 7.56
N LEU A 359 -19.56 -7.21 6.91
CA LEU A 359 -20.55 -6.27 7.45
C LEU A 359 -21.81 -6.30 6.58
N THR A 360 -22.94 -6.73 7.15
CA THR A 360 -24.23 -6.80 6.45
C THR A 360 -25.29 -6.00 7.21
N ALA A 361 -25.72 -4.87 6.66
CA ALA A 361 -26.76 -4.04 7.25
C ALA A 361 -28.01 -4.01 6.36
N GLU A 362 -29.19 -3.89 6.97
CA GLU A 362 -30.38 -3.50 6.21
C GLU A 362 -30.37 -1.99 5.92
N ASN A 363 -30.14 -1.16 6.94
CA ASN A 363 -30.05 0.29 6.80
C ASN A 363 -28.65 0.74 6.41
N LYS A 364 -27.74 1.04 7.34
CA LYS A 364 -26.40 1.59 7.01
C LYS A 364 -25.27 0.65 7.42
N SER A 365 -24.26 0.50 6.56
CA SER A 365 -22.99 -0.15 6.93
C SER A 365 -21.87 0.89 6.98
N GLU A 366 -21.17 0.98 8.11
CA GLU A 366 -20.03 1.90 8.31
C GLU A 366 -18.83 1.16 8.91
N GLY A 367 -17.73 1.11 8.17
CA GLY A 367 -16.45 0.55 8.62
C GLY A 367 -15.34 1.59 8.59
N ARG A 368 -14.63 1.75 9.72
CA ARG A 368 -13.43 2.59 9.84
C ARG A 368 -12.26 1.74 10.30
N PHE A 369 -11.20 1.72 9.49
CA PHE A 369 -10.10 0.80 9.66
C PHE A 369 -8.77 1.55 9.68
N ASP A 370 -8.09 1.56 10.84
CA ASP A 370 -6.75 2.13 11.00
C ASP A 370 -5.67 1.05 11.22
N GLY A 371 -6.06 -0.23 11.30
CA GLY A 371 -5.17 -1.39 11.52
C GLY A 371 -4.94 -2.29 10.30
N GLU A 372 -4.39 -3.48 10.53
CA GLU A 372 -4.15 -4.47 9.48
C GLU A 372 -5.33 -5.45 9.36
N ILE A 373 -5.78 -5.71 8.13
CA ILE A 373 -6.76 -6.74 7.79
C ILE A 373 -6.19 -7.59 6.65
N ARG A 374 -6.11 -8.90 6.88
CA ARG A 374 -5.61 -9.87 5.89
C ARG A 374 -6.51 -11.09 5.86
N SER A 375 -7.05 -11.41 4.69
CA SER A 375 -7.70 -12.70 4.40
C SER A 375 -6.96 -13.36 3.25
N SER A 376 -6.27 -14.49 3.49
CA SER A 376 -5.25 -15.00 2.56
C SER A 376 -5.60 -16.30 1.83
N GLY A 377 -6.71 -16.96 2.17
CA GLY A 377 -7.11 -18.20 1.49
C GLY A 377 -7.70 -17.99 0.10
N GLN A 378 -8.00 -19.08 -0.60
CA GLN A 378 -8.63 -19.04 -1.92
C GLN A 378 -9.98 -18.33 -1.85
N PHE A 379 -10.29 -17.42 -2.77
CA PHE A 379 -11.50 -16.58 -2.74
C PHE A 379 -11.65 -15.74 -1.46
N GLY A 380 -10.56 -15.52 -0.72
CA GLY A 380 -10.58 -14.73 0.51
C GLY A 380 -10.84 -13.25 0.23
N ILE A 381 -11.63 -12.62 1.10
CA ILE A 381 -11.96 -11.18 1.00
C ILE A 381 -11.43 -10.45 2.23
N GLY A 382 -10.72 -9.33 2.03
CA GLY A 382 -10.24 -8.51 3.14
C GLY A 382 -11.42 -7.91 3.92
N ILE A 383 -12.21 -7.06 3.25
CA ILE A 383 -13.43 -6.45 3.80
C ILE A 383 -14.60 -6.67 2.84
N SER A 384 -15.71 -7.20 3.35
CA SER A 384 -17.03 -7.20 2.72
C SER A 384 -17.92 -6.22 3.47
N SER A 385 -18.54 -5.28 2.78
CA SER A 385 -19.52 -4.36 3.37
C SER A 385 -20.72 -4.17 2.46
N TYR A 386 -21.91 -4.40 3.03
CA TYR A 386 -23.17 -4.40 2.31
C TYR A 386 -24.28 -3.67 3.09
N SER A 387 -25.09 -2.90 2.36
CA SER A 387 -26.33 -2.29 2.86
C SER A 387 -27.48 -2.51 1.86
N SER A 388 -28.63 -3.02 2.31
CA SER A 388 -29.74 -3.31 1.37
C SER A 388 -30.71 -2.16 1.11
N THR A 389 -30.71 -1.10 1.92
CA THR A 389 -31.68 0.01 1.76
C THR A 389 -31.05 1.40 1.70
N SER A 390 -29.81 1.57 2.18
CA SER A 390 -29.16 2.87 2.27
C SER A 390 -27.71 2.78 1.80
N THR A 391 -26.76 3.33 2.56
CA THR A 391 -25.37 3.50 2.16
C THR A 391 -24.45 2.48 2.82
N SER A 392 -23.41 2.09 2.09
CA SER A 392 -22.25 1.38 2.63
C SER A 392 -21.04 2.31 2.55
N THR A 393 -20.34 2.51 3.66
CA THR A 393 -19.14 3.35 3.73
C THR A 393 -17.98 2.58 4.36
N VAL A 394 -16.87 2.51 3.65
CA VAL A 394 -15.60 1.95 4.13
C VAL A 394 -14.53 3.02 4.10
N VAL A 395 -13.87 3.24 5.24
CA VAL A 395 -12.74 4.17 5.39
C VAL A 395 -11.50 3.38 5.79
N VAL A 396 -10.49 3.39 4.93
CA VAL A 396 -9.17 2.81 5.18
C VAL A 396 -8.21 3.95 5.53
N GLY A 397 -7.82 4.00 6.79
CA GLY A 397 -6.92 5.00 7.37
C GLY A 397 -5.47 4.84 6.91
N ARG A 398 -4.65 5.85 7.19
CA ARG A 398 -3.29 5.98 6.65
C ARG A 398 -2.35 4.84 7.04
N GLU A 399 -2.50 4.32 8.25
CA GLU A 399 -1.69 3.21 8.77
C GLU A 399 -2.30 1.84 8.43
N ALA A 400 -3.51 1.82 7.86
CA ALA A 400 -4.22 0.59 7.58
C ALA A 400 -3.70 -0.10 6.32
N THR A 401 -3.70 -1.42 6.37
CA THR A 401 -3.44 -2.28 5.21
C THR A 401 -4.57 -3.31 5.12
N VAL A 402 -5.21 -3.37 3.95
CA VAL A 402 -6.27 -4.35 3.65
C VAL A 402 -5.77 -5.24 2.53
N SER A 403 -5.76 -6.55 2.78
CA SER A 403 -5.37 -7.56 1.79
C SER A 403 -6.39 -8.70 1.68
N GLY A 404 -6.81 -8.97 0.45
CA GLY A 404 -7.62 -10.14 0.08
C GLY A 404 -6.79 -11.32 -0.41
N GLY A 405 -7.49 -12.44 -0.64
CA GLY A 405 -6.91 -13.72 -1.01
C GLY A 405 -6.56 -13.86 -2.48
N TRP A 406 -6.32 -15.09 -2.91
CA TRP A 406 -5.99 -15.47 -4.30
C TRP A 406 -7.13 -16.26 -4.95
N GLN A 407 -7.06 -16.50 -6.27
CA GLN A 407 -8.01 -17.38 -6.96
C GLN A 407 -7.40 -17.94 -8.26
N PRO A 408 -7.71 -19.18 -8.67
CA PRO A 408 -7.09 -19.83 -9.84
C PRO A 408 -7.45 -19.10 -11.16
N GLY A 409 -8.74 -18.99 -11.44
CA GLY A 409 -9.25 -18.35 -12.65
C GLY A 409 -9.74 -16.91 -12.43
N LEU A 410 -9.67 -16.07 -13.47
CA LEU A 410 -10.18 -14.68 -13.42
C LEU A 410 -11.70 -14.60 -13.19
N THR A 411 -12.45 -15.54 -13.76
CA THR A 411 -13.93 -15.59 -13.68
C THR A 411 -14.45 -16.53 -12.61
N GLU A 412 -13.56 -17.25 -11.92
CA GLU A 412 -13.95 -18.15 -10.85
C GLU A 412 -14.38 -17.38 -9.60
N ILE A 413 -15.32 -17.98 -8.88
CA ILE A 413 -15.88 -17.48 -7.62
C ILE A 413 -15.95 -18.64 -6.62
N GLY A 414 -15.99 -18.32 -5.33
CA GLY A 414 -16.21 -19.31 -4.29
C GLY A 414 -17.54 -20.05 -4.47
N THR A 415 -17.54 -21.36 -4.24
CA THR A 415 -18.72 -22.23 -4.40
C THR A 415 -19.82 -21.97 -3.39
N THR A 416 -19.48 -21.39 -2.23
CA THR A 416 -20.40 -21.10 -1.13
C THR A 416 -20.57 -19.60 -0.93
N SER A 417 -19.49 -18.83 -1.00
CA SER A 417 -19.55 -17.37 -0.89
C SER A 417 -20.16 -16.73 -2.14
N GLU A 418 -20.05 -17.38 -3.30
CA GLU A 418 -20.43 -16.82 -4.60
C GLU A 418 -19.74 -15.48 -4.88
N ARG A 419 -18.51 -15.31 -4.38
CA ARG A 419 -17.69 -14.11 -4.55
C ARG A 419 -16.27 -14.43 -5.03
N PRO A 420 -15.63 -13.52 -5.80
CA PRO A 420 -14.22 -13.60 -6.10
C PRO A 420 -13.37 -13.16 -4.90
N ALA A 421 -12.10 -13.54 -4.89
CA ALA A 421 -11.11 -12.94 -4.00
C ALA A 421 -10.93 -11.45 -4.31
N SER A 422 -10.93 -10.62 -3.27
CA SER A 422 -10.70 -9.17 -3.40
C SER A 422 -10.21 -8.52 -2.11
N GLY A 423 -9.53 -7.38 -2.23
CA GLY A 423 -9.19 -6.56 -1.07
C GLY A 423 -10.45 -6.06 -0.37
N ILE A 424 -11.30 -5.36 -1.12
CA ILE A 424 -12.58 -4.83 -0.66
C ILE A 424 -13.70 -5.23 -1.62
N LEU A 425 -14.77 -5.79 -1.08
CA LEU A 425 -16.07 -5.98 -1.72
C LEU A 425 -17.07 -5.05 -1.04
N ILE A 426 -17.64 -4.09 -1.77
CA ILE A 426 -18.54 -3.08 -1.19
C ILE A 426 -19.79 -2.91 -2.06
N GLY A 427 -20.96 -2.70 -1.45
CA GLY A 427 -22.15 -2.40 -2.22
C GLY A 427 -23.32 -1.91 -1.40
N SER A 428 -24.22 -1.19 -2.04
CA SER A 428 -25.50 -0.83 -1.44
C SER A 428 -26.57 -0.55 -2.48
N ALA A 429 -27.82 -0.43 -2.04
CA ALA A 429 -28.95 -0.09 -2.91
C ALA A 429 -28.96 1.37 -3.42
N THR A 430 -28.11 2.25 -2.88
CA THR A 430 -28.11 3.68 -3.22
C THR A 430 -26.73 4.21 -3.61
N LEU A 431 -25.79 4.27 -2.67
CA LEU A 431 -24.43 4.74 -2.86
C LEU A 431 -23.48 3.96 -1.94
N SER A 432 -22.46 3.38 -2.55
CA SER A 432 -21.30 2.82 -1.86
C SER A 432 -20.15 3.81 -1.89
N LYS A 433 -19.51 4.03 -0.75
CA LYS A 433 -18.40 4.98 -0.63
C LYS A 433 -17.17 4.31 -0.03
N LEU A 434 -16.05 4.36 -0.74
CA LEU A 434 -14.75 3.93 -0.26
C LEU A 434 -13.81 5.13 -0.17
N VAL A 435 -13.26 5.39 1.01
CA VAL A 435 -12.19 6.37 1.21
C VAL A 435 -10.93 5.62 1.61
N ASN A 436 -9.89 5.69 0.78
CA ASN A 436 -8.61 5.05 1.03
C ASN A 436 -7.50 6.08 1.26
N THR A 437 -6.89 6.06 2.43
CA THR A 437 -5.64 6.79 2.74
C THR A 437 -4.49 5.83 3.09
N GLY A 438 -4.77 4.54 3.22
CA GLY A 438 -3.82 3.46 3.54
C GLY A 438 -3.44 2.63 2.32
N ARG A 439 -3.33 1.31 2.49
CA ARG A 439 -2.97 0.37 1.42
C ARG A 439 -4.07 -0.68 1.19
N ILE A 440 -4.47 -0.87 -0.07
CA ILE A 440 -5.42 -1.92 -0.49
C ILE A 440 -4.77 -2.78 -1.57
N GLU A 441 -4.81 -4.10 -1.38
CA GLU A 441 -4.34 -5.10 -2.34
C GLU A 441 -5.08 -6.44 -2.19
N ALA A 442 -4.79 -7.40 -3.07
CA ALA A 442 -5.25 -8.79 -2.95
C ALA A 442 -4.27 -9.74 -3.63
N GLY A 443 -4.19 -11.00 -3.19
CA GLY A 443 -3.43 -12.06 -3.88
C GLY A 443 -3.88 -12.27 -5.33
N SER A 444 -5.16 -12.02 -5.63
CA SER A 444 -5.73 -12.01 -6.98
C SER A 444 -5.44 -10.73 -7.79
N ASP A 445 -4.82 -9.72 -7.18
CA ASP A 445 -4.72 -8.33 -7.66
C ASP A 445 -6.09 -7.65 -7.93
N ARG A 446 -7.20 -8.22 -7.46
CA ARG A 446 -8.50 -7.55 -7.48
C ARG A 446 -8.61 -6.67 -6.23
N ALA A 447 -8.35 -5.38 -6.35
CA ALA A 447 -8.31 -4.48 -5.21
C ALA A 447 -9.70 -4.16 -4.66
N VAL A 448 -10.63 -3.77 -5.55
CA VAL A 448 -11.98 -3.31 -5.18
C VAL A 448 -13.01 -3.92 -6.12
N VAL A 449 -14.11 -4.39 -5.55
CA VAL A 449 -15.25 -4.93 -6.27
C VAL A 449 -16.53 -4.33 -5.74
N ASP A 450 -17.41 -3.95 -6.65
CA ASP A 450 -18.78 -3.59 -6.32
C ASP A 450 -19.67 -4.84 -6.27
N VAL A 451 -20.40 -5.03 -5.17
CA VAL A 451 -21.37 -6.13 -4.99
C VAL A 451 -22.43 -6.13 -6.10
N GLY A 452 -22.71 -4.99 -6.70
CA GLY A 452 -23.65 -4.86 -7.80
C GLY A 452 -23.33 -5.69 -9.04
N ARG A 453 -22.07 -6.17 -9.18
CA ARG A 453 -21.71 -7.18 -10.18
C ARG A 453 -22.42 -8.52 -9.99
N PHE A 454 -22.81 -8.83 -8.76
CA PHE A 454 -23.48 -10.07 -8.38
C PHE A 454 -24.94 -9.85 -8.00
N HIS A 455 -25.30 -8.62 -7.63
CA HIS A 455 -26.65 -8.22 -7.26
C HIS A 455 -27.05 -6.90 -7.94
N PRO A 456 -27.63 -6.92 -9.14
CA PRO A 456 -27.87 -5.72 -9.96
C PRO A 456 -28.74 -4.63 -9.30
N ALA A 457 -29.52 -4.98 -8.27
CA ALA A 457 -30.31 -4.02 -7.49
C ALA A 457 -29.45 -3.13 -6.58
N ASN A 458 -28.19 -3.50 -6.40
CA ASN A 458 -27.18 -2.76 -5.64
C ASN A 458 -26.13 -2.27 -6.64
N GLY A 459 -25.58 -1.08 -6.43
CA GLY A 459 -24.55 -0.53 -7.30
C GLY A 459 -24.37 0.95 -7.04
N HIS A 460 -23.46 1.55 -7.80
CA HIS A 460 -23.00 2.93 -7.68
C HIS A 460 -21.94 3.06 -6.59
N LEU A 461 -20.69 3.14 -7.05
CA LEU A 461 -19.51 3.17 -6.21
C LEU A 461 -18.69 4.45 -6.45
N ASP A 462 -18.50 5.19 -5.36
CA ASP A 462 -17.59 6.32 -5.27
C ASP A 462 -16.33 5.93 -4.51
N VAL A 463 -15.19 5.94 -5.19
CA VAL A 463 -13.87 5.73 -4.59
C VAL A 463 -13.11 7.04 -4.50
N VAL A 464 -12.60 7.35 -3.31
CA VAL A 464 -11.63 8.42 -3.07
C VAL A 464 -10.32 7.78 -2.61
N ASN A 465 -9.32 7.74 -3.49
CA ASN A 465 -8.01 7.19 -3.22
C ASN A 465 -6.98 8.31 -2.97
N GLN A 466 -6.46 8.38 -1.75
CA GLN A 466 -5.37 9.25 -1.28
C GLN A 466 -4.22 8.44 -0.66
N GLY A 467 -4.31 7.11 -0.73
CA GLY A 467 -3.29 6.14 -0.33
C GLY A 467 -2.82 5.31 -1.52
N SER A 468 -2.47 4.05 -1.30
CA SER A 468 -2.06 3.10 -2.33
C SER A 468 -3.17 2.09 -2.62
N LEU A 469 -3.54 1.96 -3.89
CA LEU A 469 -4.42 0.92 -4.41
C LEU A 469 -3.67 0.13 -5.47
N THR A 470 -3.42 -1.16 -5.23
CA THR A 470 -2.65 -2.01 -6.14
C THR A 470 -3.52 -3.09 -6.76
N GLY A 471 -3.49 -3.18 -8.09
CA GLY A 471 -4.26 -4.16 -8.85
C GLY A 471 -5.25 -3.52 -9.83
N PHE A 472 -6.44 -4.11 -9.93
CA PHE A 472 -7.56 -3.61 -10.73
C PHE A 472 -8.86 -3.50 -9.93
N VAL A 473 -9.81 -2.73 -10.46
CA VAL A 473 -11.14 -2.51 -9.86
C VAL A 473 -12.27 -3.01 -10.76
N VAL A 474 -13.39 -3.41 -10.17
CA VAL A 474 -14.57 -3.90 -10.92
C VAL A 474 -15.85 -3.31 -10.33
N TYR A 475 -16.48 -2.36 -11.02
CA TYR A 475 -17.67 -1.64 -10.56
C TYR A 475 -18.96 -2.19 -11.15
N ALA A 476 -20.13 -2.00 -10.54
CA ALA A 476 -21.39 -2.44 -11.13
C ALA A 476 -21.70 -1.70 -12.44
N GLY A 477 -22.42 -2.37 -13.35
CA GLY A 477 -22.85 -1.83 -14.65
C GLY A 477 -23.94 -0.77 -14.57
N VAL A 478 -23.85 0.14 -13.60
CA VAL A 478 -24.78 1.24 -13.37
C VAL A 478 -24.12 2.57 -13.72
N ASP A 479 -24.94 3.59 -13.96
CA ASP A 479 -24.44 4.90 -14.34
C ASP A 479 -23.82 5.67 -13.17
N GLY A 480 -22.91 6.57 -13.53
CA GLY A 480 -22.42 7.63 -12.65
C GLY A 480 -21.35 7.22 -11.63
N ASN A 481 -20.80 6.00 -11.67
CA ASN A 481 -19.70 5.63 -10.76
C ASN A 481 -18.53 6.64 -10.82
N GLN A 482 -17.88 6.88 -9.69
CA GLN A 482 -16.76 7.82 -9.58
C GLN A 482 -15.50 7.16 -9.05
N PHE A 483 -14.36 7.54 -9.62
CA PHE A 483 -13.04 7.27 -9.06
C PHE A 483 -12.26 8.57 -8.97
N ILE A 484 -11.96 9.01 -7.76
CA ILE A 484 -11.10 10.16 -7.49
C ILE A 484 -9.77 9.65 -6.98
N ASN A 485 -8.73 9.72 -7.80
CA ASN A 485 -7.35 9.60 -7.35
C ASN A 485 -6.91 10.99 -6.86
N GLY A 486 -7.01 11.21 -5.55
CA GLY A 486 -6.73 12.48 -4.90
C GLY A 486 -5.25 12.70 -4.61
N GLU A 487 -4.93 13.84 -4.01
CA GLU A 487 -3.55 14.18 -3.60
C GLU A 487 -2.89 13.04 -2.79
N ASN A 488 -1.66 12.65 -3.16
CA ASN A 488 -0.92 11.49 -2.64
C ASN A 488 -1.48 10.10 -3.03
N GLY A 489 -2.61 10.05 -3.72
CA GLY A 489 -3.20 8.82 -4.23
C GLY A 489 -2.32 8.16 -5.28
N VAL A 490 -2.02 6.89 -5.09
CA VAL A 490 -1.32 6.03 -6.03
C VAL A 490 -2.26 4.91 -6.47
N PHE A 491 -2.56 4.85 -7.77
CA PHE A 491 -3.21 3.71 -8.38
C PHE A 491 -2.18 2.91 -9.20
N SER A 492 -1.76 1.79 -8.63
CA SER A 492 -0.73 0.88 -9.13
C SER A 492 -1.36 -0.24 -9.94
N ILE A 493 -1.49 -0.04 -11.25
CA ILE A 493 -2.17 -0.96 -12.17
C ILE A 493 -1.25 -2.13 -12.50
N ARG A 494 -1.67 -3.34 -12.14
CA ARG A 494 -1.04 -4.62 -12.53
C ARG A 494 -2.02 -5.77 -12.29
N HIS A 495 -1.71 -6.93 -12.87
CA HIS A 495 -2.40 -8.17 -12.58
C HIS A 495 -1.38 -9.31 -12.54
N PHE A 496 -0.93 -9.62 -11.33
CA PHE A 496 0.02 -10.67 -11.03
C PHE A 496 -0.55 -11.56 -9.94
N ALA A 497 -1.34 -12.56 -10.31
CA ALA A 497 -2.06 -13.40 -9.36
C ALA A 497 -1.21 -14.61 -8.91
N ASP A 498 -1.47 -15.09 -7.70
CA ASP A 498 -1.19 -16.47 -7.31
C ASP A 498 -2.34 -17.34 -7.85
N THR A 499 -1.99 -18.37 -8.63
CA THR A 499 -2.96 -19.25 -9.30
C THR A 499 -2.77 -20.74 -9.02
N ASP A 500 -1.74 -21.14 -8.28
CA ASP A 500 -1.38 -22.54 -8.06
C ASP A 500 -1.22 -22.95 -6.58
N VAL A 501 -1.69 -22.11 -5.64
CA VAL A 501 -1.89 -22.45 -4.22
C VAL A 501 -0.59 -22.48 -3.40
N ASP A 502 0.53 -22.01 -3.95
CA ASP A 502 1.81 -22.02 -3.23
C ASP A 502 2.06 -20.77 -2.36
N GLY A 503 1.16 -19.77 -2.43
CA GLY A 503 1.27 -18.51 -1.72
C GLY A 503 2.19 -17.48 -2.40
N LEU A 504 2.75 -17.82 -3.56
CA LEU A 504 3.57 -16.97 -4.39
C LEU A 504 2.78 -16.59 -5.65
N ARG A 505 3.00 -15.35 -6.10
CA ARG A 505 2.38 -14.90 -7.36
C ARG A 505 3.16 -15.46 -8.52
N ASP A 506 2.44 -15.95 -9.52
CA ASP A 506 3.03 -16.77 -10.59
C ASP A 506 2.47 -16.41 -11.98
N THR A 507 1.23 -15.92 -12.06
CA THR A 507 0.53 -15.62 -13.32
C THR A 507 0.41 -14.12 -13.59
N LYS A 508 1.05 -13.66 -14.68
CA LYS A 508 0.93 -12.31 -15.22
C LYS A 508 -0.22 -12.23 -16.24
N ARG A 509 -1.09 -11.23 -16.11
CA ARG A 509 -2.19 -10.96 -17.05
C ARG A 509 -2.30 -9.48 -17.42
N VAL A 510 -3.20 -9.16 -18.35
CA VAL A 510 -3.67 -7.78 -18.55
C VAL A 510 -4.46 -7.33 -17.32
N SER A 511 -4.16 -6.13 -16.83
CA SER A 511 -4.88 -5.52 -15.71
C SER A 511 -6.07 -4.72 -16.24
N VAL A 512 -7.28 -5.29 -16.15
CA VAL A 512 -8.51 -4.65 -16.66
C VAL A 512 -9.30 -4.07 -15.49
N SER A 513 -9.33 -2.75 -15.38
CA SER A 513 -10.22 -2.02 -14.48
C SER A 513 -11.51 -1.66 -15.20
N ASP A 514 -12.62 -2.20 -14.74
CA ASP A 514 -13.95 -2.01 -15.32
C ASP A 514 -14.77 -1.05 -14.45
N PHE A 515 -15.06 0.13 -14.98
CA PHE A 515 -15.78 1.18 -14.26
C PHE A 515 -17.30 1.08 -14.39
N GLY A 516 -17.80 0.03 -15.05
CA GLY A 516 -19.22 -0.33 -15.04
C GLY A 516 -20.02 0.25 -16.21
N SER A 517 -19.98 1.57 -16.43
CA SER A 517 -20.73 2.22 -17.51
C SER A 517 -19.93 3.34 -18.17
N ASN A 518 -20.19 3.59 -19.45
CA ASN A 518 -19.58 4.70 -20.20
C ASN A 518 -19.97 6.11 -19.70
N THR A 519 -20.74 6.22 -18.61
CA THR A 519 -21.02 7.47 -17.89
C THR A 519 -20.11 7.68 -16.67
N SER A 520 -19.30 6.67 -16.31
CA SER A 520 -18.38 6.73 -15.18
C SER A 520 -17.22 7.71 -15.42
N ILE A 521 -16.70 8.27 -14.32
CA ILE A 521 -15.67 9.31 -14.37
C ILE A 521 -14.49 8.94 -13.48
N PHE A 522 -13.29 9.14 -14.02
CA PHE A 522 -12.02 9.05 -13.31
C PHE A 522 -11.37 10.43 -13.24
N HIS A 523 -11.09 10.92 -12.04
CA HIS A 523 -10.33 12.14 -11.81
C HIS A 523 -8.94 11.79 -11.26
N ASN A 524 -7.90 11.96 -12.08
CA ASN A 524 -6.52 11.91 -11.61
C ASN A 524 -6.09 13.32 -11.21
N GLN A 525 -6.15 13.63 -9.91
CA GLN A 525 -5.92 14.99 -9.40
C GLN A 525 -4.43 15.34 -9.31
N VAL A 526 -4.14 16.63 -9.15
CA VAL A 526 -2.78 17.13 -8.88
C VAL A 526 -2.18 16.41 -7.67
N GLY A 527 -0.94 15.96 -7.78
CA GLY A 527 -0.24 15.20 -6.74
C GLY A 527 -0.62 13.71 -6.67
N ALA A 528 -1.57 13.25 -7.49
CA ALA A 528 -1.93 11.85 -7.64
C ALA A 528 -1.14 11.18 -8.77
N THR A 529 -0.94 9.87 -8.69
CA THR A 529 -0.25 9.06 -9.70
C THR A 529 -1.07 7.84 -10.09
N VAL A 530 -1.29 7.66 -11.39
CA VAL A 530 -1.67 6.38 -11.98
C VAL A 530 -0.40 5.80 -12.61
N HIS A 531 -0.01 4.58 -12.25
CA HIS A 531 1.16 3.97 -12.87
C HIS A 531 0.97 2.49 -13.17
N LEU A 532 1.70 2.01 -14.18
CA LEU A 532 1.83 0.59 -14.45
C LEU A 532 2.89 0.00 -13.50
N SER A 533 2.49 -0.93 -12.66
CA SER A 533 3.42 -1.62 -11.75
C SER A 533 4.17 -2.72 -12.48
N SER A 534 5.47 -2.84 -12.21
CA SER A 534 6.28 -3.94 -12.72
C SER A 534 5.78 -5.28 -12.21
N VAL A 535 5.78 -6.28 -13.10
CA VAL A 535 5.61 -7.69 -12.75
C VAL A 535 6.93 -8.40 -13.05
N THR A 536 7.43 -9.17 -12.09
CA THR A 536 8.70 -9.89 -12.15
C THR A 536 8.58 -11.22 -11.42
N GLY A 537 9.16 -12.26 -12.00
CA GLY A 537 9.13 -13.61 -11.41
C GLY A 537 7.92 -14.43 -11.83
N GLU A 538 7.17 -13.98 -12.83
CA GLU A 538 6.09 -14.75 -13.44
C GLU A 538 6.61 -16.05 -14.07
N THR A 539 5.91 -17.15 -13.81
CA THR A 539 6.12 -18.46 -14.46
C THR A 539 5.09 -18.71 -15.55
N ASN A 540 3.94 -18.03 -15.45
CA ASN A 540 2.81 -18.14 -16.35
C ASN A 540 2.42 -16.75 -16.90
N VAL A 541 2.04 -16.69 -18.17
CA VAL A 541 1.52 -15.47 -18.82
C VAL A 541 0.21 -15.80 -19.52
N ASP A 542 -0.86 -15.12 -19.12
CA ASP A 542 -2.14 -15.12 -19.82
C ASP A 542 -2.27 -13.81 -20.61
N ALA A 543 -2.01 -13.90 -21.92
CA ALA A 543 -2.07 -12.77 -22.85
C ALA A 543 -3.50 -12.52 -23.40
N GLY A 544 -4.53 -13.12 -22.82
CA GLY A 544 -5.92 -12.85 -23.18
C GLY A 544 -6.27 -11.36 -23.08
N ASN A 545 -7.09 -10.87 -24.02
CA ASN A 545 -7.53 -9.48 -24.11
C ASN A 545 -6.40 -8.44 -24.24
N TYR A 546 -5.21 -8.85 -24.66
CA TYR A 546 -4.11 -7.93 -24.93
C TYR A 546 -4.46 -6.98 -26.08
N TYR A 547 -4.13 -5.69 -25.95
CA TYR A 547 -4.40 -4.69 -26.98
C TYR A 547 -3.08 -4.31 -27.63
N GLN A 548 -3.00 -4.49 -28.94
CA GLN A 548 -1.82 -4.09 -29.70
C GLN A 548 -2.00 -2.65 -30.20
N PRO A 549 -1.15 -1.70 -29.78
CA PRO A 549 -1.25 -0.32 -30.25
C PRO A 549 -1.03 -0.20 -31.76
N LYS A 550 -1.58 0.87 -32.36
CA LYS A 550 -1.60 1.09 -33.82
C LYS A 550 -1.05 2.46 -34.21
N SER A 551 -0.11 2.47 -35.16
CA SER A 551 0.25 3.69 -35.89
C SER A 551 -0.65 3.79 -37.13
N ALA A 552 -1.38 4.91 -37.24
CA ALA A 552 -2.49 5.05 -38.17
C ALA A 552 -3.49 3.88 -38.08
N THR A 553 -3.46 2.97 -39.04
CA THR A 553 -4.30 1.76 -39.07
C THR A 553 -3.51 0.46 -38.87
N SER A 554 -2.18 0.53 -38.88
CA SER A 554 -1.28 -0.62 -38.79
C SER A 554 -0.93 -0.93 -37.34
N PRO A 555 -1.04 -2.19 -36.89
CA PRO A 555 -0.54 -2.60 -35.58
C PRO A 555 0.98 -2.43 -35.49
N LEU A 556 1.47 -1.99 -34.33
CA LEU A 556 2.91 -1.95 -34.01
C LEU A 556 3.48 -3.36 -33.85
N ASP A 557 4.81 -3.52 -33.82
CA ASP A 557 5.46 -4.84 -33.75
C ASP A 557 4.96 -5.68 -32.55
N PRO A 558 4.33 -6.85 -32.78
CA PRO A 558 3.85 -7.74 -31.72
C PRO A 558 4.95 -8.34 -30.86
N ASN A 559 6.22 -8.27 -31.26
CA ASN A 559 7.35 -8.75 -30.46
C ASN A 559 7.81 -7.70 -29.44
N ILE A 560 7.59 -6.42 -29.72
CA ILE A 560 7.90 -5.30 -28.80
C ILE A 560 6.74 -5.11 -27.83
N TYR A 561 5.53 -5.02 -28.38
CA TYR A 561 4.26 -4.87 -27.66
C TYR A 561 3.66 -6.25 -27.43
N SER A 562 4.27 -7.00 -26.52
CA SER A 562 3.87 -8.35 -26.13
C SER A 562 3.83 -8.50 -24.63
N LEU A 563 2.73 -9.02 -24.08
CA LEU A 563 2.68 -9.38 -22.66
C LEU A 563 3.65 -10.54 -22.33
N ASN A 564 4.01 -11.37 -23.31
CA ASN A 564 4.99 -12.45 -23.12
C ASN A 564 6.42 -11.94 -22.91
N ARG A 565 6.69 -10.66 -23.21
CA ARG A 565 8.02 -10.08 -23.02
C ARG A 565 8.24 -9.75 -21.53
N PRO A 566 9.35 -10.21 -20.91
CA PRO A 566 9.63 -9.91 -19.51
C PRO A 566 9.65 -8.41 -19.23
N GLY A 567 9.00 -8.01 -18.15
CA GLY A 567 8.94 -6.61 -17.72
C GLY A 567 8.00 -5.70 -18.53
N VAL A 568 7.34 -6.20 -19.59
CA VAL A 568 6.25 -5.49 -20.28
C VAL A 568 4.92 -5.82 -19.59
N VAL A 569 4.15 -4.77 -19.30
CA VAL A 569 2.83 -4.86 -18.67
C VAL A 569 1.80 -4.04 -19.44
N GLN A 570 0.51 -4.39 -19.28
CA GLN A 570 -0.60 -3.65 -19.87
C GLN A 570 -1.72 -3.41 -18.85
N GLY A 571 -2.18 -2.16 -18.80
CA GLY A 571 -3.38 -1.74 -18.10
C GLY A 571 -4.51 -1.38 -19.08
N GLN A 572 -5.75 -1.62 -18.68
CA GLN A 572 -6.94 -1.17 -19.39
C GLN A 572 -7.93 -0.55 -18.41
N LEU A 573 -8.44 0.64 -18.73
CA LEU A 573 -9.57 1.28 -18.07
C LEU A 573 -10.75 1.22 -19.05
N VAL A 574 -11.71 0.35 -18.79
CA VAL A 574 -12.86 0.07 -19.67
C VAL A 574 -14.15 0.55 -19.04
N ASN A 575 -15.19 0.72 -19.87
CA ASN A 575 -16.44 1.35 -19.47
C ASN A 575 -16.18 2.68 -18.74
N LEU A 576 -15.28 3.52 -19.28
CA LEU A 576 -14.93 4.79 -18.69
C LEU A 576 -15.31 5.94 -19.63
N GLY A 577 -16.31 6.73 -19.22
CA GLY A 577 -16.81 7.86 -20.00
C GLY A 577 -15.84 9.03 -20.07
N THR A 578 -15.24 9.37 -18.94
CA THR A 578 -14.30 10.49 -18.85
C THR A 578 -13.12 10.13 -17.97
N PHE A 579 -11.92 10.35 -18.49
CA PHE A 579 -10.68 10.36 -17.71
C PHE A 579 -10.13 11.78 -17.70
N GLN A 580 -10.16 12.46 -16.55
CA GLN A 580 -9.59 13.80 -16.40
C GLN A 580 -8.20 13.72 -15.75
N ASN A 581 -7.20 14.32 -16.41
CA ASN A 581 -5.81 14.27 -15.96
C ASN A 581 -5.25 15.63 -15.57
N SER A 582 -5.12 15.88 -14.26
CA SER A 582 -4.30 16.94 -13.67
C SER A 582 -3.11 16.40 -12.84
N GLY A 583 -3.09 15.09 -12.55
CA GLY A 583 -1.99 14.37 -11.89
C GLY A 583 -0.95 13.81 -12.86
N SER A 584 -0.27 12.74 -12.44
CA SER A 584 0.71 12.00 -13.24
C SER A 584 0.15 10.67 -13.75
N ILE A 585 0.41 10.35 -15.02
CA ILE A 585 0.29 9.01 -15.60
C ILE A 585 1.69 8.52 -15.88
N ASP A 586 2.11 7.42 -15.27
CA ASP A 586 3.44 6.85 -15.44
C ASP A 586 3.37 5.45 -16.05
N LEU A 587 3.74 5.34 -17.31
CA LEU A 587 3.76 4.07 -18.03
C LEU A 587 5.14 3.40 -17.98
N THR A 588 6.06 3.92 -17.18
CA THR A 588 7.42 3.39 -17.14
C THR A 588 7.45 2.05 -16.40
N GLY A 589 7.74 0.98 -17.14
CA GLY A 589 8.13 -0.32 -16.58
C GLY A 589 9.64 -0.51 -16.59
N PRO A 590 10.17 -1.69 -16.21
CA PRO A 590 11.58 -2.05 -16.38
C PRO A 590 11.96 -2.24 -17.85
N THR A 591 11.01 -2.61 -18.71
CA THR A 591 11.18 -2.78 -20.16
C THR A 591 10.29 -1.79 -20.91
N THR A 592 10.82 -1.12 -21.93
CA THR A 592 10.03 -0.22 -22.81
C THR A 592 9.09 -1.02 -23.71
N GLY A 593 7.83 -0.56 -23.84
CA GLY A 593 6.77 -1.22 -24.61
C GLY A 593 5.46 -1.43 -23.81
N ASN A 594 5.34 -0.81 -22.64
CA ASN A 594 4.14 -0.89 -21.81
C ASN A 594 2.99 -0.12 -22.45
N THR A 595 1.76 -0.53 -22.15
CA THR A 595 0.56 0.09 -22.73
C THR A 595 -0.49 0.35 -21.67
N LEU A 596 -1.07 1.55 -21.69
CA LEU A 596 -2.31 1.86 -20.95
C LEU A 596 -3.39 2.24 -21.95
N LEU A 597 -4.49 1.50 -21.96
CA LEU A 597 -5.66 1.79 -22.77
C LEU A 597 -6.79 2.35 -21.92
N ILE A 598 -7.44 3.41 -22.41
CA ILE A 598 -8.58 4.05 -21.77
C ILE A 598 -9.72 4.14 -22.79
N THR A 599 -10.85 3.49 -22.51
CA THR A 599 -11.99 3.42 -23.42
C THR A 599 -13.34 3.45 -22.70
N GLY A 600 -14.33 4.04 -23.38
CA GLY A 600 -15.73 3.96 -23.00
C GLY A 600 -16.40 2.62 -23.36
N ASN A 601 -15.73 1.75 -24.11
CA ASN A 601 -16.23 0.42 -24.45
C ASN A 601 -15.96 -0.58 -23.31
N ALA A 602 -16.75 -1.66 -23.26
CA ALA A 602 -16.56 -2.75 -22.29
C ALA A 602 -15.34 -3.63 -22.59
N THR A 603 -14.81 -3.57 -23.82
CA THR A 603 -13.68 -4.38 -24.29
C THR A 603 -12.71 -3.52 -25.08
N ALA A 604 -11.41 -3.79 -24.95
CA ALA A 604 -10.37 -3.02 -25.63
C ALA A 604 -10.43 -3.10 -27.17
N ASP A 605 -10.82 -4.23 -27.76
CA ASP A 605 -10.70 -4.45 -29.22
C ASP A 605 -11.92 -4.01 -30.06
N SER A 606 -12.98 -3.48 -29.47
CA SER A 606 -14.25 -3.19 -30.16
C SER A 606 -14.27 -1.89 -31.00
N GLY A 607 -13.11 -1.42 -31.46
CA GLY A 607 -12.97 -0.10 -32.10
C GLY A 607 -13.11 1.06 -31.10
N ALA A 608 -13.06 2.30 -31.59
CA ALA A 608 -13.14 3.48 -30.73
C ALA A 608 -14.48 3.52 -29.98
N GLY A 609 -14.43 3.64 -28.66
CA GLY A 609 -15.59 3.92 -27.83
C GLY A 609 -15.88 5.41 -27.73
N ASN A 610 -16.79 5.76 -26.82
CA ASN A 610 -17.20 7.15 -26.57
C ASN A 610 -16.44 7.79 -25.39
N GLY A 611 -15.36 7.16 -24.90
CA GLY A 611 -14.57 7.69 -23.80
C GLY A 611 -13.82 8.98 -24.19
N VAL A 612 -13.69 9.90 -23.25
CA VAL A 612 -12.97 11.17 -23.46
C VAL A 612 -11.80 11.29 -22.47
N PHE A 613 -10.60 11.42 -23.01
CA PHE A 613 -9.43 11.86 -22.25
C PHE A 613 -9.43 13.39 -22.18
N LEU A 614 -9.69 13.92 -20.99
CA LEU A 614 -9.73 15.34 -20.71
C LEU A 614 -8.41 15.79 -20.08
N SER A 615 -7.61 16.52 -20.86
CA SER A 615 -6.34 17.06 -20.40
C SER A 615 -6.55 18.31 -19.56
N ASP A 616 -6.06 18.28 -18.33
CA ASP A 616 -6.24 19.34 -17.32
C ASP A 616 -4.91 19.74 -16.68
N GLY A 617 -3.84 19.81 -17.49
CA GLY A 617 -2.51 20.27 -17.06
C GLY A 617 -1.62 19.22 -16.40
N GLY A 618 -2.02 17.93 -16.40
CA GLY A 618 -1.25 16.83 -15.80
C GLY A 618 0.01 16.43 -16.58
N HIS A 619 0.57 15.27 -16.22
CA HIS A 619 1.78 14.70 -16.80
C HIS A 619 1.55 13.30 -17.38
N LEU A 620 2.28 12.97 -18.44
CA LEU A 620 2.42 11.62 -18.99
C LEU A 620 3.90 11.27 -19.06
N VAL A 621 4.31 10.19 -18.41
CA VAL A 621 5.69 9.74 -18.33
C VAL A 621 5.83 8.41 -19.07
N LEU A 622 6.77 8.35 -20.01
CA LEU A 622 7.00 7.21 -20.91
C LEU A 622 8.51 6.93 -21.05
N ASN A 623 8.88 5.70 -21.40
CA ASN A 623 10.20 5.39 -21.94
C ASN A 623 10.14 5.34 -23.47
N ALA A 624 11.27 5.65 -24.12
CA ALA A 624 11.40 5.53 -25.57
C ALA A 624 12.79 5.01 -25.97
N VAL A 625 12.82 4.28 -27.08
CA VAL A 625 14.00 3.73 -27.73
C VAL A 625 14.04 4.24 -29.17
N ALA A 626 15.17 4.79 -29.61
CA ALA A 626 15.31 5.44 -30.92
C ALA A 626 16.45 4.84 -31.76
N ASN A 627 16.28 3.62 -32.25
CA ASN A 627 17.32 2.89 -32.99
C ASN A 627 17.21 3.04 -34.53
N GLY A 628 16.06 3.48 -35.06
CA GLY A 628 15.88 3.81 -36.47
C GLY A 628 14.90 2.90 -37.20
N GLY A 629 14.13 3.50 -38.12
CA GLY A 629 13.19 2.80 -38.98
C GLY A 629 13.22 3.41 -40.38
N GLY A 630 13.60 2.61 -41.37
CA GLY A 630 13.44 2.94 -42.79
C GLY A 630 12.20 2.26 -43.33
N ALA A 631 11.48 2.93 -44.24
CA ALA A 631 10.18 2.53 -44.82
C ALA A 631 10.15 1.21 -45.63
N SER A 632 11.11 0.30 -45.47
CA SER A 632 11.15 -1.00 -46.18
C SER A 632 11.61 -2.19 -45.33
N ARG A 633 11.80 -2.03 -44.02
CA ARG A 633 12.15 -3.13 -43.12
C ARG A 633 11.36 -3.01 -41.83
N GLU A 634 10.26 -3.76 -41.77
CA GLU A 634 9.66 -4.19 -40.52
C GLU A 634 10.66 -5.09 -39.77
N PRO A 635 10.86 -4.91 -38.44
CA PRO A 635 10.36 -3.82 -37.63
C PRO A 635 11.36 -2.65 -37.57
N ALA A 636 10.81 -1.44 -37.60
CA ALA A 636 11.48 -0.23 -37.17
C ALA A 636 12.00 -0.40 -35.73
N GLU A 637 13.29 -0.17 -35.50
CA GLU A 637 13.95 -0.45 -34.22
C GLU A 637 13.59 0.59 -33.13
N SER A 638 12.81 1.62 -33.47
CA SER A 638 12.34 2.67 -32.54
C SER A 638 10.93 2.40 -32.00
N TYR A 639 10.76 2.49 -30.68
CA TYR A 639 9.50 2.19 -29.99
C TYR A 639 9.42 2.90 -28.63
N ALA A 640 8.23 2.98 -28.04
CA ALA A 640 8.01 3.62 -26.75
C ALA A 640 6.93 2.90 -25.92
N ASP A 641 6.78 3.31 -24.66
CA ASP A 641 5.52 3.06 -23.94
C ASP A 641 4.39 3.88 -24.58
N VAL A 642 3.17 3.34 -24.64
CA VAL A 642 2.06 3.95 -25.39
C VAL A 642 0.82 4.16 -24.52
N LEU A 643 0.27 5.37 -24.57
CA LEU A 643 -1.08 5.67 -24.09
C LEU A 643 -2.07 5.50 -25.25
N VAL A 644 -3.15 4.75 -25.03
CA VAL A 644 -4.23 4.57 -26.01
C VAL A 644 -5.52 5.14 -25.44
N VAL A 645 -6.18 6.02 -26.19
CA VAL A 645 -7.42 6.69 -25.77
C VAL A 645 -8.44 6.72 -26.90
N ASP A 646 -9.73 6.69 -26.56
CA ASP A 646 -10.79 6.80 -27.57
C ASP A 646 -10.81 8.16 -28.26
N SER A 647 -10.89 9.24 -27.49
CA SER A 647 -10.91 10.63 -27.97
C SER A 647 -10.21 11.55 -26.97
N THR A 648 -9.85 12.77 -27.40
CA THR A 648 -9.13 13.72 -26.56
C THR A 648 -9.70 15.14 -26.61
N ARG A 649 -9.65 15.84 -25.47
CA ARG A 649 -10.06 17.25 -25.36
C ARG A 649 -9.23 18.00 -24.31
N VAL A 650 -9.05 19.30 -24.51
CA VAL A 650 -8.42 20.19 -23.52
C VAL A 650 -9.48 20.72 -22.55
N ALA A 651 -9.22 20.65 -21.24
CA ALA A 651 -9.93 21.40 -20.21
C ALA A 651 -9.21 22.73 -19.93
N SER A 652 -8.30 22.75 -18.96
CA SER A 652 -7.55 23.97 -18.60
C SER A 652 -6.17 24.07 -19.24
N GLY A 653 -5.56 22.95 -19.66
CA GLY A 653 -4.21 22.94 -20.24
C GLY A 653 -3.74 21.56 -20.74
N PRO A 654 -2.63 21.53 -21.49
CA PRO A 654 -2.09 20.30 -22.07
C PRO A 654 -1.48 19.37 -21.01
N THR A 655 -1.57 18.06 -21.27
CA THR A 655 -0.88 17.02 -20.54
C THR A 655 0.56 17.00 -21.02
N LYS A 656 1.48 17.23 -20.10
CA LYS A 656 2.92 17.36 -20.36
C LYS A 656 3.56 15.99 -20.47
N ILE A 657 4.00 15.64 -21.68
CA ILE A 657 4.72 14.40 -21.97
C ILE A 657 6.19 14.57 -21.58
N ARG A 658 6.70 13.64 -20.76
CA ARG A 658 8.11 13.54 -20.39
C ARG A 658 8.65 12.15 -20.74
N ILE A 659 9.73 12.11 -21.51
CA ILE A 659 10.45 10.86 -21.78
C ILE A 659 11.48 10.61 -20.68
N ALA A 660 11.23 9.60 -19.85
CA ALA A 660 12.01 9.26 -18.66
C ALA A 660 13.30 8.53 -19.01
N ARG A 661 13.20 7.29 -19.53
CA ARG A 661 14.35 6.60 -20.10
C ARG A 661 14.39 6.74 -21.61
N ARG A 662 15.62 6.90 -22.06
CA ARG A 662 16.01 7.18 -23.43
C ARG A 662 17.07 6.16 -23.78
N GLU A 663 16.63 5.10 -24.43
CA GLU A 663 17.51 3.99 -24.79
C GLU A 663 17.94 4.20 -26.25
N SER A 664 19.18 3.85 -26.59
CA SER A 664 19.87 4.09 -27.88
C SER A 664 20.60 5.44 -28.08
N ASN A 665 21.41 5.50 -29.15
CA ASN A 665 22.15 6.67 -29.62
C ASN A 665 21.34 7.57 -30.60
N GLY A 666 20.04 7.32 -30.76
CA GLY A 666 19.18 8.07 -31.67
C GLY A 666 19.40 7.76 -33.15
N SER A 667 18.34 7.91 -33.93
CA SER A 667 18.32 7.59 -35.37
C SER A 667 17.61 8.65 -36.21
N SER A 668 17.80 8.64 -37.54
CA SER A 668 16.82 9.25 -38.43
C SER A 668 15.63 8.31 -38.57
N GLU A 669 14.45 8.77 -38.16
CA GLU A 669 13.21 8.03 -38.39
C GLU A 669 12.57 8.50 -39.69
N ASP A 670 12.35 7.56 -40.62
CA ASP A 670 11.54 7.80 -41.80
C ASP A 670 10.08 7.42 -41.48
N GLY A 671 9.11 8.25 -41.87
CA GLY A 671 7.68 7.98 -41.64
C GLY A 671 7.05 8.78 -40.50
N ASN A 672 6.05 8.20 -39.81
CA ASN A 672 5.25 8.91 -38.80
C ASN A 672 6.06 9.31 -37.55
N GLY A 673 7.09 8.55 -37.19
CA GLY A 673 7.90 8.71 -35.97
C GLY A 673 7.51 7.69 -34.89
N ILE A 674 8.10 7.79 -33.69
CA ILE A 674 7.77 6.92 -32.54
C ILE A 674 6.39 7.28 -32.00
N LEU A 675 5.46 6.31 -31.99
CA LEU A 675 4.12 6.51 -31.40
C LEU A 675 4.22 6.67 -29.88
N LEU A 676 3.62 7.74 -29.35
CA LEU A 676 3.48 7.96 -27.90
C LEU A 676 2.02 7.88 -27.44
N VAL A 677 1.10 8.42 -28.25
CA VAL A 677 -0.33 8.37 -27.97
C VAL A 677 -1.10 7.94 -29.21
N GLU A 678 -1.85 6.86 -29.07
CA GLU A 678 -2.87 6.45 -30.04
C GLU A 678 -4.21 7.07 -29.67
N VAL A 679 -4.80 7.83 -30.59
CA VAL A 679 -6.21 8.26 -30.49
C VAL A 679 -7.02 7.41 -31.45
N ARG A 680 -8.00 6.67 -30.94
CA ARG A 680 -8.72 5.64 -31.71
C ARG A 680 -9.78 6.25 -32.63
N ASN A 681 -10.50 7.26 -32.15
CA ASN A 681 -11.37 8.10 -32.98
C ASN A 681 -10.54 9.26 -33.54
N LYS A 682 -10.11 9.11 -34.79
CA LYS A 682 -9.15 10.04 -35.42
C LYS A 682 -9.71 11.46 -35.54
N ASP A 683 -11.00 11.57 -35.85
CA ASP A 683 -11.71 12.85 -35.97
C ASP A 683 -11.91 13.56 -34.63
N ALA A 684 -11.79 12.83 -33.52
CA ALA A 684 -11.92 13.34 -32.15
C ALA A 684 -10.57 13.45 -31.43
N SER A 685 -9.49 13.68 -32.18
CA SER A 685 -8.17 14.01 -31.63
C SER A 685 -7.98 15.53 -31.53
N GLY A 686 -8.18 16.08 -30.33
CA GLY A 686 -8.01 17.50 -30.06
C GLY A 686 -6.56 17.97 -30.22
N ALA A 687 -6.35 19.07 -30.94
CA ALA A 687 -5.07 19.77 -30.97
C ALA A 687 -4.73 20.35 -29.58
N ASN A 688 -3.44 20.49 -29.27
CA ASN A 688 -2.93 21.04 -28.00
C ASN A 688 -3.33 20.26 -26.74
N VAL A 689 -3.78 19.01 -26.86
CA VAL A 689 -4.03 18.13 -25.71
C VAL A 689 -2.73 17.71 -25.04
N PHE A 690 -1.67 17.51 -25.82
CA PHE A 690 -0.36 17.12 -25.31
C PHE A 690 0.70 18.17 -25.66
N SER A 691 1.69 18.31 -24.77
CA SER A 691 2.88 19.13 -25.00
C SER A 691 4.12 18.40 -24.53
N LEU A 692 5.27 18.64 -25.16
CA LEU A 692 6.52 18.00 -24.77
C LEU A 692 7.24 18.80 -23.68
N VAL A 693 7.75 18.10 -22.67
CA VAL A 693 8.76 18.64 -21.76
C VAL A 693 10.13 18.32 -22.35
N GLY A 694 10.72 19.31 -23.01
CA GLY A 694 12.01 19.20 -23.69
C GLY A 694 13.20 19.46 -22.78
N ASP A 695 14.38 19.00 -23.22
CA ASP A 695 15.67 19.37 -22.66
C ASP A 695 16.32 20.53 -23.46
N SER A 696 15.80 20.79 -24.66
CA SER A 696 16.31 21.77 -25.60
C SER A 696 15.17 22.33 -26.44
N ARG A 697 15.45 23.41 -27.16
CA ARG A 697 14.50 24.03 -28.09
C ARG A 697 15.06 24.01 -29.50
N VAL A 698 14.21 23.64 -30.45
CA VAL A 698 14.48 23.77 -31.89
C VAL A 698 13.50 24.81 -32.42
N GLY A 699 13.97 26.03 -32.61
CA GLY A 699 13.09 27.19 -32.82
C GLY A 699 12.31 27.51 -31.55
N GLU A 700 10.99 27.68 -31.67
CA GLU A 700 10.08 27.93 -30.54
C GLU A 700 9.52 26.64 -29.90
N SER A 701 9.81 25.48 -30.50
CA SER A 701 9.28 24.19 -30.04
C SER A 701 10.24 23.49 -29.07
N GLU A 702 9.68 22.96 -27.99
CA GLU A 702 10.38 22.06 -27.07
C GLU A 702 10.78 20.76 -27.79
N SER A 703 11.97 20.25 -27.47
CA SER A 703 12.54 19.04 -28.06
C SER A 703 13.35 18.26 -27.03
N ILE A 704 13.41 16.94 -27.19
CA ILE A 704 14.31 16.08 -26.41
C ILE A 704 15.49 15.64 -27.26
N VAL A 705 16.64 15.42 -26.61
CA VAL A 705 17.85 14.94 -27.28
C VAL A 705 17.97 13.43 -27.08
N LEU A 706 18.15 12.71 -28.18
CA LEU A 706 18.43 11.27 -28.25
C LEU A 706 19.65 11.08 -29.15
N GLY A 707 20.81 10.86 -28.50
CA GLY A 707 22.15 10.88 -29.08
C GLY A 707 22.38 12.05 -30.06
N ALA A 708 22.53 11.77 -31.35
CA ALA A 708 22.87 12.80 -32.35
C ALA A 708 21.69 13.65 -32.83
N TYR A 709 20.45 13.34 -32.43
CA TYR A 709 19.25 13.97 -32.95
C TYR A 709 18.43 14.65 -31.85
N SER A 710 17.74 15.73 -32.23
CA SER A 710 16.68 16.35 -31.43
C SER A 710 15.33 15.89 -31.97
N TYR A 711 14.39 15.61 -31.08
CA TYR A 711 13.07 15.13 -31.42
C TYR A 711 12.00 16.07 -30.85
N GLY A 712 11.05 16.44 -31.70
CA GLY A 712 9.86 17.21 -31.33
C GLY A 712 8.62 16.33 -31.24
N LEU A 713 7.58 16.83 -30.57
CA LEU A 713 6.26 16.21 -30.53
C LEU A 713 5.41 16.73 -31.69
N TYR A 714 4.83 15.81 -32.46
CA TYR A 714 4.00 16.12 -33.62
C TYR A 714 2.62 15.48 -33.48
N HIS A 715 1.59 16.25 -33.79
CA HIS A 715 0.22 15.77 -33.96
C HIS A 715 0.01 15.35 -35.42
N ASN A 716 -0.53 14.15 -35.60
CA ASN A 716 -0.69 13.44 -36.87
C ASN A 716 0.60 12.85 -37.49
N GLY A 717 0.40 11.83 -38.32
CA GLY A 717 1.41 11.20 -39.16
C GLY A 717 1.86 12.07 -40.33
N VAL A 718 2.51 11.46 -41.33
CA VAL A 718 2.96 12.09 -42.57
C VAL A 718 2.36 11.41 -43.79
N GLY A 719 2.39 12.09 -44.94
CA GLY A 719 1.93 11.49 -46.20
C GLY A 719 0.45 11.12 -46.13
N SER A 720 0.13 9.84 -46.37
CA SER A 720 -1.25 9.32 -46.28
C SER A 720 -1.84 9.39 -44.88
N ASP A 721 -1.00 9.48 -43.85
CA ASP A 721 -1.40 9.40 -42.44
C ASP A 721 -1.48 10.79 -41.79
N ALA A 722 -1.46 11.85 -42.60
CA ALA A 722 -1.47 13.25 -42.13
C ALA A 722 -2.75 13.65 -41.33
N ALA A 723 -3.77 12.79 -41.30
CA ALA A 723 -5.01 12.98 -40.54
C ALA A 723 -5.28 11.83 -39.56
N ASP A 724 -4.25 11.08 -39.15
CA ASP A 724 -4.42 9.89 -38.31
C ASP A 724 -4.67 10.17 -36.82
N GLY A 725 -4.69 11.44 -36.41
CA GLY A 725 -5.03 11.88 -35.05
C GLY A 725 -4.04 11.46 -33.95
N ASN A 726 -2.97 10.74 -34.27
CA ASN A 726 -2.03 10.19 -33.29
C ASN A 726 -0.95 11.21 -32.91
N TRP A 727 -0.20 10.92 -31.84
CA TRP A 727 0.90 11.76 -31.38
C TRP A 727 2.23 11.01 -31.44
N TYR A 728 3.20 11.64 -32.13
CA TYR A 728 4.47 11.04 -32.47
C TYR A 728 5.64 11.86 -31.96
N LEU A 729 6.69 11.18 -31.53
CA LEU A 729 8.01 11.75 -31.38
C LEU A 729 8.74 11.61 -32.73
N ARG A 730 9.19 12.73 -33.31
CA ARG A 730 9.86 12.72 -34.62
C ARG A 730 11.10 13.59 -34.60
N LYS A 731 12.14 13.17 -35.33
CA LYS A 731 13.35 13.96 -35.55
C LYS A 731 12.99 15.37 -36.04
N ALA A 732 13.39 16.38 -35.29
CA ALA A 732 13.21 17.79 -35.62
C ALA A 732 14.49 18.37 -36.23
N SER A 733 15.64 18.13 -35.61
CA SER A 733 16.95 18.55 -36.12
C SER A 733 18.08 17.67 -35.58
N LEU A 734 19.33 18.03 -35.85
CA LEU A 734 20.48 17.44 -35.14
C LEU A 734 20.57 18.03 -33.75
N ALA A 735 21.05 17.24 -32.80
CA ALA A 735 21.26 17.72 -31.45
C ALA A 735 22.24 18.92 -31.48
N PRO A 736 22.01 19.96 -30.66
CA PRO A 736 22.84 21.17 -30.65
C PRO A 736 24.30 20.89 -30.24
N THR A 737 24.56 19.72 -29.65
CA THR A 737 25.90 19.22 -29.29
C THR A 737 26.68 18.67 -30.49
N VAL A 738 26.03 18.21 -31.57
CA VAL A 738 26.72 17.58 -32.71
C VAL A 738 27.78 18.50 -33.33
N PRO A 739 27.50 19.78 -33.63
CA PRO A 739 28.54 20.69 -34.15
C PRO A 739 29.71 20.90 -33.18
N VAL A 740 29.48 20.81 -31.86
CA VAL A 740 30.58 20.94 -30.88
C VAL A 740 31.48 19.71 -30.93
N TYR A 741 30.90 18.52 -31.03
CA TYR A 741 31.68 17.28 -31.12
C TYR A 741 32.42 17.13 -32.45
N GLU A 742 31.82 17.54 -33.58
CA GLU A 742 32.50 17.48 -34.89
C GLU A 742 33.71 18.42 -34.98
N SER A 743 33.69 19.54 -34.22
CA SER A 743 34.80 20.50 -34.19
C SER A 743 35.90 20.15 -33.19
N TYR A 744 35.59 19.35 -32.15
CA TYR A 744 36.50 19.10 -31.04
C TYR A 744 37.84 18.42 -31.44
N PRO A 745 37.87 17.37 -32.29
CA PRO A 745 39.13 16.76 -32.73
C PRO A 745 40.01 17.71 -33.53
N GLN A 746 39.43 18.66 -34.27
CA GLN A 746 40.18 19.64 -35.06
C GLN A 746 40.87 20.67 -34.16
N VAL A 747 40.22 21.09 -33.08
CA VAL A 747 40.85 21.96 -32.06
C VAL A 747 42.03 21.23 -31.41
N LEU A 748 41.87 19.94 -31.07
CA LEU A 748 42.97 19.14 -30.53
C LEU A 748 44.10 18.93 -31.53
N LEU A 749 43.80 18.69 -32.81
CA LEU A 749 44.81 18.53 -33.85
C LEU A 749 45.64 19.81 -34.04
N GLU A 750 45.02 20.98 -33.99
CA GLU A 750 45.76 22.25 -34.07
C GLU A 750 46.56 22.56 -32.80
N MET A 751 46.06 22.17 -31.62
CA MET A 751 46.87 22.21 -30.40
C MET A 751 48.05 21.24 -30.46
N ALA A 752 47.93 20.11 -31.15
CA ALA A 752 49.01 19.14 -31.36
C ALA A 752 50.00 19.56 -32.47
N GLN A 753 49.59 20.45 -33.39
CA GLN A 753 50.46 21.04 -34.42
C GLN A 753 51.23 22.27 -33.92
N LEU A 754 51.10 22.63 -32.63
CA LEU A 754 51.97 23.65 -32.04
C LEU A 754 53.43 23.22 -32.20
N PRO A 755 54.34 24.13 -32.59
CA PRO A 755 55.73 23.79 -32.86
C PRO A 755 56.36 23.11 -31.64
N ASP A 756 56.86 21.89 -31.83
CA ASP A 756 57.86 21.37 -30.92
C ASP A 756 59.16 22.17 -31.09
N LEU A 757 60.05 22.07 -30.09
CA LEU A 757 61.33 22.78 -30.03
C LEU A 757 62.21 22.64 -31.30
N SER A 758 61.90 21.70 -32.20
CA SER A 758 62.67 21.46 -33.43
C SER A 758 62.35 22.44 -34.58
N ASN A 759 61.18 23.06 -34.58
CA ASN A 759 60.73 23.95 -35.68
C ASN A 759 60.98 25.45 -35.45
N SER A 760 61.50 25.87 -34.28
CA SER A 760 61.72 27.29 -33.93
C SER A 760 62.99 27.93 -34.53
N GLY A 761 63.78 27.18 -35.29
CA GLY A 761 65.08 27.65 -35.80
C GLY A 761 65.06 28.53 -37.06
N ARG A 762 63.91 28.75 -37.71
CA ARG A 762 63.89 29.31 -39.09
C ARG A 762 63.43 30.76 -39.27
N ASN A 763 62.98 31.47 -38.24
CA ASN A 763 62.59 32.89 -38.36
C ASN A 763 62.88 33.69 -37.07
N ARG A 764 64.14 33.68 -36.59
CA ARG A 764 64.56 34.57 -35.49
C ARG A 764 65.06 35.91 -36.05
N LEU A 765 64.36 37.00 -35.75
CA LEU A 765 64.78 38.37 -36.08
C LEU A 765 65.66 38.91 -34.95
N TRP A 766 66.97 39.00 -35.17
CA TRP A 766 67.91 39.55 -34.18
C TRP A 766 67.92 41.08 -34.27
N ILE A 767 67.40 41.76 -33.25
CA ILE A 767 67.46 43.22 -33.15
C ILE A 767 68.72 43.58 -32.35
N ASN A 768 69.77 44.06 -33.03
CA ASN A 768 70.91 44.68 -32.36
C ASN A 768 70.54 46.13 -31.97
N PRO A 769 70.72 46.54 -30.70
CA PRO A 769 70.57 47.94 -30.34
C PRO A 769 71.88 48.66 -30.66
N LEU A 770 71.80 49.69 -31.50
CA LEU A 770 72.66 50.89 -31.62
C LEU A 770 72.98 51.22 -33.08
N GLU A 771 72.10 51.98 -33.73
CA GLU A 771 72.48 53.17 -34.51
C GLU A 771 71.22 54.01 -34.80
N GLN A 772 71.22 55.25 -34.32
CA GLN A 772 70.22 56.26 -34.65
C GLN A 772 70.64 56.96 -35.95
N HIS A 773 69.84 56.89 -37.01
CA HIS A 773 69.47 58.09 -37.77
C HIS A 773 68.30 57.85 -38.74
N GLU A 774 67.50 58.91 -38.87
CA GLU A 774 66.26 59.04 -39.62
C GLU A 774 66.43 58.85 -41.14
N THR A 775 65.47 58.18 -41.81
CA THR A 775 64.46 58.80 -42.71
C THR A 775 63.85 57.78 -43.69
N THR A 776 62.50 57.75 -43.67
CA THR A 776 61.57 57.54 -44.79
C THR A 776 61.75 56.40 -45.81
N GLY A 777 60.74 55.52 -45.86
CA GLY A 777 59.93 55.37 -47.07
C GLY A 777 60.26 54.22 -48.04
N ARG A 778 59.42 53.17 -47.96
CA ARG A 778 59.01 52.21 -49.02
C ARG A 778 60.09 51.32 -49.67
N GLY A 779 59.96 50.02 -49.34
CA GLY A 779 59.83 48.94 -50.32
C GLY A 779 61.10 48.49 -51.03
N GLY A 780 61.70 47.40 -50.53
CA GLY A 780 62.70 46.65 -51.29
C GLY A 780 63.29 45.51 -50.48
N ASN A 781 63.22 44.30 -51.03
CA ASN A 781 63.93 43.10 -50.59
C ASN A 781 65.38 43.40 -50.17
N LEU A 782 65.78 42.94 -48.98
CA LEU A 782 67.18 42.90 -48.55
C LEU A 782 67.57 41.46 -48.24
N ALA A 783 67.80 40.69 -49.31
CA ALA A 783 68.81 39.64 -49.27
C ALA A 783 70.17 40.32 -49.49
N GLY A 784 71.08 40.16 -48.53
CA GLY A 784 72.49 40.53 -48.69
C GLY A 784 72.87 41.87 -48.06
N ILE A 785 73.23 41.85 -46.77
CA ILE A 785 74.21 42.77 -46.21
C ILE A 785 75.11 41.93 -45.29
N ASP A 786 76.05 41.22 -45.91
CA ASP A 786 77.25 40.72 -45.27
C ASP A 786 78.41 41.50 -45.89
N ARG A 787 78.75 42.66 -45.30
CA ARG A 787 79.94 43.44 -45.64
C ARG A 787 80.49 44.08 -44.39
N CYS A 788 81.52 43.46 -43.82
CA CYS A 788 82.50 44.14 -42.98
C CYS A 788 83.23 45.19 -43.83
N TYR A 789 83.13 46.46 -43.43
CA TYR A 789 83.86 47.55 -44.05
C TYR A 789 85.30 47.55 -43.48
N ALA A 790 86.28 47.21 -44.31
CA ALA A 790 87.69 47.49 -44.03
C ALA A 790 88.04 48.86 -44.63
N PRO A 791 88.77 49.76 -43.93
CA PRO A 791 89.18 51.03 -44.50
C PRO A 791 90.45 50.87 -45.37
N GLU A 792 90.44 51.51 -46.54
CA GLU A 792 91.62 51.83 -47.37
C GLU A 792 92.51 52.79 -46.55
N ASP A 793 93.80 52.55 -46.29
CA ASP A 793 94.92 52.49 -47.23
C ASP A 793 96.17 51.76 -46.65
N VAL A 794 97.01 51.26 -47.59
CA VAL A 794 98.46 50.89 -47.50
C VAL A 794 98.85 49.46 -47.06
N GLU A 795 99.48 48.72 -47.99
CA GLU A 795 100.24 47.48 -47.78
C GLU A 795 101.37 47.64 -46.75
N PHE A 796 101.47 46.74 -45.76
CA PHE A 796 102.67 45.93 -45.39
C PHE A 796 102.45 45.17 -44.05
N GLY A 797 102.71 43.86 -44.05
CA GLY A 797 103.36 43.12 -42.93
C GLY A 797 102.61 42.75 -41.62
N ALA A 798 102.31 41.44 -41.48
CA ALA A 798 102.38 40.58 -40.28
C ALA A 798 101.47 40.76 -39.03
N THR A 799 100.81 39.62 -38.70
CA THR A 799 100.43 39.03 -37.38
C THR A 799 99.34 39.64 -36.46
N ASP A 800 98.35 38.76 -36.20
CA ASP A 800 97.63 38.45 -34.94
C ASP A 800 96.26 39.10 -34.58
N GLY A 801 95.32 38.18 -34.33
CA GLY A 801 94.04 38.20 -33.62
C GLY A 801 93.31 39.49 -33.20
N THR A 802 92.04 39.62 -33.62
CA THR A 802 90.90 39.87 -32.70
C THR A 802 89.54 39.62 -33.38
N HIS A 803 88.74 38.70 -32.83
CA HIS A 803 87.33 38.46 -33.20
C HIS A 803 86.40 39.18 -32.21
N CYS A 804 85.43 39.96 -32.71
CA CYS A 804 84.33 40.50 -31.91
C CYS A 804 83.15 39.50 -31.89
N THR A 805 82.83 38.91 -30.74
CA THR A 805 81.60 38.12 -30.51
C THR A 805 80.55 38.97 -29.79
N ALA A 806 79.38 39.19 -30.40
CA ALA A 806 78.21 39.76 -29.71
C ALA A 806 77.53 38.69 -28.83
N ARG A 807 77.21 39.04 -27.58
CA ARG A 807 76.67 38.14 -26.54
C ARG A 807 75.17 38.40 -26.31
N SER A 808 74.36 37.36 -26.43
CA SER A 808 72.92 37.25 -26.05
C SER A 808 71.94 38.05 -26.90
N GLY A 809 70.80 37.45 -27.25
CA GLY A 809 69.72 38.15 -27.94
C GLY A 809 68.35 37.78 -27.42
N PHE A 810 67.50 38.81 -27.38
CA PHE A 810 66.07 38.70 -27.11
C PHE A 810 65.38 38.39 -28.42
N TRP A 811 64.46 37.43 -28.40
CA TRP A 811 63.62 37.14 -29.56
C TRP A 811 62.15 37.22 -29.17
N VAL A 812 61.35 37.66 -30.13
CA VAL A 812 59.89 37.68 -30.03
C VAL A 812 59.35 36.92 -31.23
N HIS A 813 58.44 35.99 -30.99
CA HIS A 813 57.74 35.23 -32.01
C HIS A 813 56.25 35.55 -31.93
N LEU A 814 55.73 36.11 -33.02
CA LEU A 814 54.31 36.32 -33.23
C LEU A 814 53.85 35.47 -34.40
N GLU A 815 52.94 34.54 -34.14
CA GLU A 815 52.24 33.81 -35.18
C GLU A 815 50.77 34.17 -35.17
N GLY A 816 50.25 34.53 -36.34
CA GLY A 816 48.82 34.74 -36.57
C GLY A 816 48.35 33.76 -37.63
N GLY A 817 47.44 32.86 -37.28
CA GLY A 817 46.83 31.93 -38.21
C GLY A 817 45.36 32.25 -38.42
N ARG A 818 44.90 32.26 -39.67
CA ARG A 818 43.48 32.28 -40.00
C ARG A 818 43.18 31.11 -40.92
N GLY A 819 42.41 30.15 -40.43
CA GLY A 819 42.00 28.99 -41.20
C GLY A 819 40.48 28.93 -41.36
N ARG A 820 40.04 28.32 -42.45
CA ARG A 820 38.68 27.85 -42.65
C ARG A 820 38.74 26.35 -42.83
N HIS A 821 38.06 25.60 -41.98
CA HIS A 821 37.94 24.16 -42.10
C HIS A 821 36.53 23.81 -42.52
N ALA A 822 36.41 23.30 -43.75
CA ALA A 822 35.22 22.62 -44.23
C ALA A 822 35.48 21.11 -44.10
N LEU A 823 34.73 20.44 -43.22
CA LEU A 823 34.87 19.01 -43.03
C LEU A 823 34.45 18.28 -44.32
N ALA A 824 35.29 17.35 -44.81
CA ALA A 824 35.01 16.57 -46.02
C ALA A 824 33.75 15.68 -45.90
N SER A 825 33.38 15.33 -44.66
CA SER A 825 32.11 14.74 -44.29
C SER A 825 31.68 15.33 -42.95
N SER A 826 30.59 16.09 -42.91
CA SER A 826 29.97 16.59 -41.68
C SER A 826 28.50 16.18 -41.68
N ALA A 827 28.05 15.58 -40.60
CA ALA A 827 26.64 15.30 -40.41
C ALA A 827 25.87 16.60 -40.11
N SER A 828 26.54 17.63 -39.56
CA SER A 828 25.95 18.92 -39.22
C SER A 828 26.25 20.08 -40.18
N GLU A 829 26.83 19.78 -41.34
CA GLU A 829 27.33 20.73 -42.36
C GLU A 829 28.21 21.86 -41.78
N ALA A 830 28.96 21.55 -40.73
CA ALA A 830 29.61 22.60 -39.97
C ALA A 830 30.89 23.13 -40.64
N ASP A 831 30.93 24.44 -40.82
CA ASP A 831 32.03 25.22 -41.38
C ASP A 831 32.57 26.16 -40.31
N TYR A 832 33.88 26.07 -40.04
CA TYR A 832 34.49 26.84 -38.97
C TYR A 832 35.59 27.75 -39.49
N LYS A 833 35.56 28.99 -38.99
CA LYS A 833 36.65 29.96 -39.15
C LYS A 833 37.29 30.15 -37.79
N TYR A 834 38.60 30.02 -37.73
CA TYR A 834 39.35 30.33 -36.52
C TYR A 834 40.41 31.37 -36.80
N GLU A 835 40.72 32.13 -35.75
CA GLU A 835 41.82 33.06 -35.70
C GLU A 835 42.68 32.69 -34.48
N SER A 836 43.90 32.23 -34.74
CA SER A 836 44.90 31.94 -33.71
C SER A 836 45.92 33.07 -33.68
N SER A 837 46.30 33.49 -32.47
CA SER A 837 47.41 34.42 -32.27
C SER A 837 48.27 33.90 -31.13
N THR A 838 49.51 33.57 -31.46
CA THR A 838 50.51 33.09 -30.52
C THR A 838 51.54 34.18 -30.32
N PHE A 839 51.81 34.54 -29.07
CA PHE A 839 52.88 35.45 -28.69
C PHE A 839 53.85 34.72 -27.75
N GLN A 840 55.09 34.59 -28.19
CA GLN A 840 56.18 34.05 -27.39
C GLN A 840 57.32 35.07 -27.33
N VAL A 841 57.94 35.20 -26.17
CA VAL A 841 59.16 35.98 -25.98
C VAL A 841 60.17 35.13 -25.24
N GLY A 842 61.41 35.13 -25.72
CA GLY A 842 62.49 34.36 -25.14
C GLY A 842 63.79 35.14 -25.08
N VAL A 843 64.65 34.69 -24.18
CA VAL A 843 66.04 35.17 -24.07
C VAL A 843 66.95 33.97 -24.22
N ASP A 844 67.85 34.05 -25.20
CA ASP A 844 68.87 33.03 -25.42
C ASP A 844 70.22 33.54 -24.90
N GLY A 845 70.85 32.74 -24.05
CA GLY A 845 72.19 32.98 -23.54
C GLY A 845 73.11 31.83 -23.91
N ILE A 846 74.28 32.14 -24.48
CA ILE A 846 75.38 31.17 -24.58
C ILE A 846 75.93 30.99 -23.16
N LEU A 847 75.73 29.80 -22.59
CA LEU A 847 76.25 29.50 -21.26
C LEU A 847 77.72 29.09 -21.32
N LEU A 848 78.14 28.42 -22.40
CA LEU A 848 79.51 27.96 -22.56
C LEU A 848 79.85 27.84 -24.05
N GLU A 849 81.01 28.35 -24.45
CA GLU A 849 81.55 28.19 -25.80
C GLU A 849 82.98 27.66 -25.71
N GLY A 850 83.23 26.54 -26.39
CA GLY A 850 84.53 25.88 -26.37
C GLY A 850 84.83 25.17 -27.68
N LYS A 851 86.03 24.58 -27.76
CA LYS A 851 86.60 23.94 -28.96
C LYS A 851 85.79 22.76 -29.51
N HIS A 852 84.79 22.30 -28.74
CA HIS A 852 83.94 21.14 -29.05
C HIS A 852 82.48 21.53 -29.33
N GLY A 853 82.17 22.83 -29.42
CA GLY A 853 80.83 23.34 -29.70
C GLY A 853 80.32 24.32 -28.65
N THR A 854 79.12 24.85 -28.91
CA THR A 854 78.49 25.92 -28.14
C THR A 854 77.27 25.36 -27.39
N LEU A 855 77.20 25.58 -26.07
CA LEU A 855 76.05 25.26 -25.24
C LEU A 855 75.21 26.53 -25.01
N MET A 856 73.97 26.49 -25.47
CA MET A 856 73.00 27.58 -25.27
C MET A 856 71.95 27.17 -24.23
N ALA A 857 71.54 28.10 -23.38
CA ALA A 857 70.32 27.99 -22.58
C ALA A 857 69.30 29.04 -23.00
N GLU A 858 68.05 28.60 -23.04
CA GLU A 858 66.89 29.39 -23.44
C GLU A 858 65.93 29.47 -22.26
N ARG A 859 65.36 30.66 -22.03
CA ARG A 859 64.20 30.83 -21.13
C ARG A 859 63.09 31.54 -21.90
N THR A 860 61.95 30.86 -22.02
CA THR A 860 60.81 31.29 -22.84
C THR A 860 59.58 31.52 -21.96
N SER A 861 58.85 32.60 -22.21
CA SER A 861 57.56 32.90 -21.59
C SER A 861 56.56 33.25 -22.68
N GLY A 862 55.35 32.68 -22.64
CA GLY A 862 54.36 32.82 -23.71
C GLY A 862 52.93 32.87 -23.20
N ALA A 863 52.08 33.59 -23.93
CA ALA A 863 50.63 33.64 -23.70
C ALA A 863 49.91 33.32 -25.02
N ILE A 864 48.98 32.37 -24.98
CA ILE A 864 48.23 31.90 -26.15
C ILE A 864 46.79 32.40 -26.02
N LYS A 865 46.28 33.04 -27.09
CA LYS A 865 44.89 33.46 -27.17
C LYS A 865 44.28 32.94 -28.48
N VAL A 866 43.45 31.91 -28.37
CA VAL A 866 42.65 31.41 -29.49
C VAL A 866 41.27 32.08 -29.43
N LEU A 867 40.88 32.76 -30.50
CA LEU A 867 39.60 33.46 -30.58
C LEU A 867 38.76 32.78 -31.67
N GLN A 868 37.83 31.92 -31.25
CA GLN A 868 36.89 31.28 -32.17
C GLN A 868 35.67 32.17 -32.40
N ARG A 869 35.29 32.33 -33.67
CA ARG A 869 34.02 32.94 -34.07
C ARG A 869 33.22 31.90 -34.85
N LEU A 870 32.27 31.25 -34.18
CA LEU A 870 31.28 30.41 -34.84
C LEU A 870 30.44 31.29 -35.77
N VAL A 871 30.50 31.06 -37.09
CA VAL A 871 29.61 31.71 -38.05
C VAL A 871 28.77 30.62 -38.69
N ARG A 872 27.56 30.41 -38.17
CA ARG A 872 26.56 29.54 -38.83
C ARG A 872 25.79 30.36 -39.86
N SER A 873 25.49 29.76 -41.02
CA SER A 873 24.49 30.28 -41.95
C SER A 873 23.08 30.04 -41.40
N GLU A 874 22.32 31.13 -41.32
CA GLU A 874 20.86 31.26 -41.16
C GLU A 874 20.12 30.29 -40.22
N ALA A 875 20.26 30.54 -38.91
CA ALA A 875 19.13 30.72 -37.97
C ALA A 875 19.71 31.25 -36.65
N GLU A 876 19.20 32.39 -36.16
CA GLU A 876 19.72 33.16 -35.04
C GLU A 876 19.75 32.40 -33.70
N ALA A 877 20.94 32.20 -33.12
CA ALA A 877 21.14 32.15 -31.67
C ALA A 877 22.62 32.38 -31.32
N VAL A 878 22.89 33.44 -30.56
CA VAL A 878 24.23 33.91 -30.16
C VAL A 878 24.78 33.07 -29.02
N SER A 879 25.88 32.35 -29.23
CA SER A 879 26.75 31.86 -28.15
C SER A 879 28.21 32.22 -28.48
N ARG A 880 28.82 33.06 -27.64
CA ARG A 880 30.26 33.35 -27.65
C ARG A 880 30.90 32.55 -26.52
N ALA A 881 31.46 31.39 -26.81
CA ALA A 881 32.31 30.69 -25.85
C ALA A 881 33.69 31.36 -25.83
N LYS A 882 34.10 31.85 -24.66
CA LYS A 882 35.41 32.47 -24.41
C LYS A 882 36.22 31.47 -23.59
N VAL A 883 37.12 30.71 -24.22
CA VAL A 883 38.05 29.84 -23.50
C VAL A 883 39.26 30.68 -23.08
N MET A 884 39.45 30.84 -21.77
CA MET A 884 40.60 31.54 -21.19
C MET A 884 41.47 30.47 -20.52
N VAL A 885 42.60 30.12 -21.14
CA VAL A 885 43.58 29.23 -20.53
C VAL A 885 44.43 30.05 -19.55
N GLN A 886 44.38 29.67 -18.28
CA GLN A 886 45.14 30.29 -17.19
C GLN A 886 46.53 29.66 -17.15
N ALA A 887 47.58 30.44 -17.44
CA ALA A 887 48.95 29.99 -17.27
C ALA A 887 49.27 29.92 -15.76
N GLN A 888 49.58 28.72 -15.25
CA GLN A 888 50.19 28.55 -13.94
C GLN A 888 51.66 28.98 -14.01
N HIS A 889 52.10 29.74 -13.01
CA HIS A 889 53.49 30.12 -12.78
C HIS A 889 54.28 29.02 -12.10
#